data_AF-A0A9D1EY09-F1
#
_entry.id   AF-A0A9D1EY09-F1
#
_cell.length_a   1.000
_cell.length_b   1.000
_cell.length_c   1.000
_cell.angle_alpha   90.00
_cell.angle_beta   90.00
_cell.angle_gamma   90.00
#
_symmetry.space_group_name_H-M   'P 1'
#
loop_
_entity.id
_entity.type
_entity.pdbx_description
1 polymer ?
#
loop_
_entity_poly.entity_id
_entity_poly.type
_entity_poly.pdbx_seq_one_letter_code
_entity_poly.pdbx_strand_id
1 'polypeptide(L)'
;MGMSASQARLLYITAQLNNLSLQGQNVSDAKIRLSMDSERIQEKYTRALSNTRLYINPNIFTVDGAAAKSELITLENLKSQNLFVYDGSKILGYTYEKKDTGKTEQIIVGWEDDLDKPIYPTKTETDTFREANSTIPARGPESLDKMNSIVAATGLGEDDLKTVSYTTMINGKETEINAISIKSQAGFDAIIDQMGKNTDAVKQNYVLDLDEGEEIDLSGYNWHGIPAFQGVFDGNGETIKGLNGDSGFFDSLYGVAKSINLEGANVTAERDALGALSNYLADGASIENCNATDVNITCNLKPDTTYQLGYTPERASVGGLVGLSNGNVSNSSVTGEINVPNADDSFGFIGGFIGANTNIVKGESEIKNCYSDVNIKLGSGTDYSNSINNFIGDDSHETTIKNCVAMGSITNANGSNINASDLACRGPVLESDVSNMMALDTRNNNNVLYWSNSSSPTYDSGSSNKGVLGTSAQETLSDGSKTNVWIQEGADGYNDQNQATSQANKLPVLNLTELQEDALAQEETKETPDTSQEPIGYEQKPIYKEVPIYETVLVEDENFGGLSSLELETGIRNGRYQLVSPAKEGSTQGFNINGTDYELVSLDSCTAIVDKQDDNALALAEAEYEKGMEAIQAQDKRYEIDQKKIDTQYDALIAEEESLKSVLNKNVERSFKTFG
;
A
#
# COMPACT_ATOMS: atom_id res chain seq x y z
N MET A 1 73.01 -86.39 -28.79
CA MET A 1 72.81 -85.18 -29.61
C MET A 1 71.55 -84.37 -29.28
N GLY A 2 70.75 -84.74 -28.25
CA GLY A 2 69.46 -84.04 -27.98
C GLY A 2 69.50 -82.79 -27.08
N MET A 3 70.56 -82.57 -26.29
CA MET A 3 70.57 -81.50 -25.28
C MET A 3 70.69 -80.09 -25.87
N SER A 4 71.62 -79.87 -26.82
CA SER A 4 71.87 -78.52 -27.38
C SER A 4 70.68 -77.97 -28.16
N ALA A 5 69.97 -78.80 -28.93
CA ALA A 5 68.75 -78.39 -29.64
C ALA A 5 67.60 -78.03 -28.68
N SER A 6 67.46 -78.78 -27.57
CA SER A 6 66.43 -78.52 -26.56
C SER A 6 66.72 -77.22 -25.77
N GLN A 7 68.00 -76.92 -25.51
CA GLN A 7 68.41 -75.66 -24.87
C GLN A 7 68.18 -74.44 -25.79
N ALA A 8 68.48 -74.56 -27.09
CA ALA A 8 68.22 -73.50 -28.06
C ALA A 8 66.72 -73.19 -28.20
N ARG A 9 65.86 -74.23 -28.21
CA ARG A 9 64.41 -74.07 -28.22
C ARG A 9 63.88 -73.44 -26.93
N LEU A 10 64.43 -73.83 -25.78
CA LEU A 10 64.05 -73.24 -24.49
C LEU A 10 64.34 -71.73 -24.48
N LEU A 11 65.53 -71.31 -24.93
CA LEU A 11 65.89 -69.90 -25.02
C LEU A 11 64.96 -69.11 -25.95
N TYR A 12 64.58 -69.71 -27.08
CA TYR A 12 63.62 -69.11 -28.02
C TYR A 12 62.24 -68.90 -27.37
N ILE A 13 61.72 -69.90 -26.66
CA ILE A 13 60.42 -69.81 -25.96
C ILE A 13 60.48 -68.75 -24.86
N THR A 14 61.54 -68.71 -24.05
CA THR A 14 61.72 -67.68 -23.03
C THR A 14 61.72 -66.27 -23.63
N ALA A 15 62.36 -66.07 -24.79
CA ALA A 15 62.33 -64.79 -25.49
C ALA A 15 60.92 -64.43 -25.98
N GLN A 16 60.15 -65.40 -26.48
CA GLN A 16 58.76 -65.18 -26.87
C GLN A 16 57.84 -64.89 -25.69
N LEU A 17 58.00 -65.59 -24.56
CA LEU A 17 57.24 -65.32 -23.32
C LEU A 17 57.48 -63.90 -22.81
N ASN A 18 58.74 -63.45 -22.79
CA ASN A 18 59.06 -62.07 -22.43
C ASN A 18 58.42 -61.06 -23.40
N ASN A 19 58.38 -61.37 -24.70
CA ASN A 19 57.71 -60.52 -25.69
C ASN A 19 56.20 -60.44 -25.46
N LEU A 20 55.54 -61.58 -25.22
CA LEU A 20 54.10 -61.62 -24.93
C LEU A 20 53.76 -60.91 -23.61
N SER A 21 54.60 -61.04 -22.57
CA SER A 21 54.41 -60.31 -21.32
C SER A 21 54.49 -58.79 -21.53
N LEU A 22 55.46 -58.33 -22.34
CA LEU A 22 55.55 -56.92 -22.73
C LEU A 22 54.31 -56.47 -23.53
N GLN A 23 53.80 -57.30 -24.44
CA GLN A 23 52.57 -56.99 -25.17
C GLN A 23 51.35 -56.89 -24.24
N GLY A 24 51.23 -57.81 -23.27
CA GLY A 24 50.15 -57.78 -22.27
C GLY A 24 50.20 -56.51 -21.40
N GLN A 25 51.39 -56.10 -20.96
CA GLN A 25 51.57 -54.83 -20.25
C GLN A 25 51.14 -53.62 -21.09
N ASN A 26 51.54 -53.58 -22.37
CA ASN A 26 51.15 -52.50 -23.28
C ASN A 26 49.62 -52.40 -23.47
N VAL A 27 48.92 -53.54 -23.54
CA VAL A 27 47.46 -53.59 -23.64
C VAL A 27 46.81 -53.11 -22.33
N SER A 28 47.32 -53.54 -21.18
CA SER A 28 46.85 -53.07 -19.87
C SER A 28 47.00 -51.55 -19.72
N ASP A 29 48.15 -50.99 -20.09
CA ASP A 29 48.39 -49.54 -20.07
C ASP A 29 47.46 -48.79 -21.02
N ALA A 30 47.15 -49.38 -22.19
CA ALA A 30 46.21 -48.80 -23.14
C ALA A 30 44.78 -48.75 -22.58
N LYS A 31 44.36 -49.76 -21.82
CA LYS A 31 43.06 -49.76 -21.13
C LYS A 31 42.97 -48.71 -20.04
N ILE A 32 44.03 -48.51 -19.25
CA ILE A 32 44.06 -47.43 -18.24
C ILE A 32 43.90 -46.06 -18.91
N ARG A 33 44.59 -45.80 -20.03
CA ARG A 33 44.42 -44.56 -20.80
C ARG A 33 42.99 -44.38 -21.30
N LEU A 34 42.37 -45.47 -21.77
CA LEU A 34 41.00 -45.44 -22.27
C LEU A 34 39.98 -45.10 -21.16
N SER A 35 40.20 -45.60 -19.94
CA SER A 35 39.40 -45.22 -18.77
C SER A 35 39.51 -43.73 -18.44
N MET A 36 40.72 -43.17 -18.50
CA MET A 36 40.93 -41.72 -18.29
C MET A 36 40.21 -40.87 -19.34
N ASP A 37 40.19 -41.33 -20.61
CA ASP A 37 39.44 -40.64 -21.66
C ASP A 37 37.92 -40.70 -21.42
N SER A 38 37.40 -41.80 -20.89
CA SER A 38 35.99 -41.94 -20.50
C SER A 38 35.60 -40.93 -19.42
N GLU A 39 36.41 -40.80 -18.36
CA GLU A 39 36.18 -39.85 -17.28
C GLU A 39 36.16 -38.40 -17.81
N ARG A 40 37.12 -38.05 -18.66
CA ARG A 40 37.22 -36.71 -19.25
C ARG A 40 36.00 -36.33 -20.09
N ILE A 41 35.41 -37.28 -20.81
CA ILE A 41 34.18 -37.06 -21.59
C ILE A 41 32.98 -36.85 -20.67
N GLN A 42 32.87 -37.64 -19.60
CA GLN A 42 31.82 -37.50 -18.60
C GLN A 42 31.89 -36.17 -17.83
N GLU A 43 33.10 -35.71 -17.48
CA GLU A 43 33.31 -34.41 -16.83
C GLU A 43 32.84 -33.25 -17.72
N LYS A 44 33.12 -33.30 -19.02
CA LYS A 44 32.64 -32.30 -19.98
C LYS A 44 31.12 -32.23 -20.03
N TYR A 45 30.46 -33.38 -20.10
CA TYR A 45 28.99 -33.46 -20.10
C TYR A 45 28.40 -32.92 -18.79
N THR A 46 28.95 -33.33 -17.65
CA THR A 46 28.50 -32.86 -16.33
C THR A 46 28.68 -31.34 -16.18
N ARG A 47 29.77 -30.79 -16.70
CA ARG A 47 30.01 -29.33 -16.70
C ARG A 47 29.00 -28.58 -17.57
N ALA A 48 28.64 -29.12 -18.73
CA ALA A 48 27.59 -28.55 -19.58
C ALA A 48 26.21 -28.63 -18.91
N LEU A 49 25.94 -29.69 -18.16
CA LEU A 49 24.70 -29.85 -17.39
C LEU A 49 24.56 -28.76 -16.32
N SER A 50 25.63 -28.42 -15.61
CA SER A 50 25.61 -27.35 -14.60
C SER A 50 25.75 -25.94 -15.18
N ASN A 51 25.94 -25.78 -16.49
CA ASN A 51 26.19 -24.48 -17.10
C ASN A 51 24.86 -23.76 -17.37
N THR A 52 24.66 -22.63 -16.71
CA THR A 52 23.50 -21.76 -16.89
C THR A 52 23.90 -20.41 -17.46
N ARG A 53 22.94 -19.74 -18.10
CA ARG A 53 23.09 -18.44 -18.77
C ARG A 53 21.91 -17.55 -18.38
N LEU A 54 22.15 -16.24 -18.32
CA LEU A 54 21.10 -15.25 -18.06
C LEU A 54 20.36 -14.88 -19.35
N TYR A 55 19.03 -15.02 -19.32
CA TYR A 55 18.13 -14.64 -20.41
C TYR A 55 17.15 -13.57 -19.95
N ILE A 56 16.68 -12.74 -20.88
CA ILE A 56 15.52 -11.89 -20.65
C ILE A 56 14.28 -12.79 -20.56
N ASN A 57 13.48 -12.59 -19.53
CA ASN A 57 12.19 -13.24 -19.39
C ASN A 57 11.17 -12.49 -20.27
N PRO A 58 10.72 -13.04 -21.40
CA PRO A 58 9.70 -12.36 -22.21
C PRO A 58 8.38 -12.36 -21.43
N ASN A 59 7.75 -11.18 -21.28
CA ASN A 59 6.42 -11.07 -20.70
C ASN A 59 5.47 -12.09 -21.35
N ILE A 60 4.87 -12.97 -20.54
CA ILE A 60 4.06 -14.15 -20.94
C ILE A 60 2.79 -13.80 -21.74
N PHE A 61 2.45 -12.52 -21.91
CA PHE A 61 1.24 -12.08 -22.61
C PHE A 61 1.58 -11.27 -23.86
N THR A 62 1.96 -11.96 -24.94
CA THR A 62 1.75 -11.44 -26.29
C THR A 62 0.44 -12.01 -26.83
N VAL A 63 -0.42 -11.12 -27.36
CA VAL A 63 -1.79 -11.42 -27.82
C VAL A 63 -1.86 -12.44 -28.96
N ASP A 64 -0.73 -12.77 -29.58
CA ASP A 64 -0.67 -13.60 -30.79
C ASP A 64 -0.26 -15.06 -30.55
N GLY A 65 -0.15 -15.51 -29.30
CA GLY A 65 0.10 -16.93 -28.97
C GLY A 65 1.43 -17.49 -29.50
N ALA A 66 2.34 -16.63 -29.98
CA ALA A 66 3.66 -17.01 -30.42
C ALA A 66 4.62 -17.03 -29.22
N ALA A 67 5.21 -18.20 -28.93
CA ALA A 67 6.24 -18.34 -27.90
C ALA A 67 7.42 -17.42 -28.24
N ALA A 68 7.57 -16.32 -27.51
CA ALA A 68 8.74 -15.47 -27.60
C ALA A 68 9.96 -16.30 -27.16
N LYS A 69 10.94 -16.44 -28.04
CA LYS A 69 12.19 -17.14 -27.71
C LYS A 69 12.92 -16.31 -26.65
N SER A 70 13.36 -16.96 -25.58
CA SER A 70 14.24 -16.33 -24.59
C SER A 70 15.55 -15.90 -25.26
N GLU A 71 15.88 -14.62 -25.19
CA GLU A 71 17.13 -14.05 -25.71
C GLU A 71 18.13 -13.79 -24.58
N LEU A 72 19.43 -13.94 -24.85
CA LEU A 72 20.48 -13.62 -23.88
C LEU A 72 20.44 -12.13 -23.52
N ILE A 73 20.83 -11.80 -22.28
CA ILE A 73 20.86 -10.41 -21.84
C ILE A 73 21.82 -9.55 -22.69
N THR A 74 21.37 -8.34 -23.06
CA THR A 74 22.16 -7.30 -23.73
C THR A 74 21.81 -5.95 -23.09
N LEU A 75 22.68 -4.93 -23.23
CA LEU A 75 22.35 -3.59 -22.72
C LEU A 75 21.06 -3.03 -23.33
N GLU A 76 20.80 -3.34 -24.61
CA GLU A 76 19.61 -2.91 -25.34
C GLU A 76 18.32 -3.59 -24.84
N ASN A 77 18.35 -4.91 -24.67
CA ASN A 77 17.17 -5.64 -24.20
C ASN A 77 16.89 -5.38 -22.71
N LEU A 78 17.92 -5.06 -21.90
CA LEU A 78 17.73 -4.61 -20.51
C LEU A 78 17.09 -3.21 -20.46
N LYS A 79 17.54 -2.27 -21.29
CA LYS A 79 16.94 -0.93 -21.40
C LYS A 79 15.45 -1.02 -21.73
N SER A 80 15.09 -1.93 -22.63
CA SER A 80 13.69 -2.17 -23.02
C SER A 80 12.82 -2.64 -21.84
N GLN A 81 13.42 -3.18 -20.77
CA GLN A 81 12.77 -3.53 -19.51
C GLN A 81 12.91 -2.44 -18.43
N ASN A 82 13.33 -1.22 -18.80
CA ASN A 82 13.66 -0.11 -17.91
C ASN A 82 14.78 -0.44 -16.90
N LEU A 83 15.72 -1.32 -17.28
CA LEU A 83 16.89 -1.69 -16.50
C LEU A 83 18.17 -1.15 -17.15
N PHE A 84 19.01 -0.52 -16.35
CA PHE A 84 20.30 0.02 -16.74
C PHE A 84 21.43 -0.70 -15.99
N VAL A 85 22.64 -0.64 -16.54
CA VAL A 85 23.81 -1.30 -15.96
C VAL A 85 24.77 -0.23 -15.43
N TYR A 86 25.05 -0.30 -14.14
CA TYR A 86 25.89 0.62 -13.41
C TYR A 86 27.21 -0.06 -13.02
N ASP A 87 28.34 0.60 -13.26
CA ASP A 87 29.67 0.07 -12.95
C ASP A 87 30.27 0.60 -11.63
N GLY A 88 29.49 1.36 -10.86
CA GLY A 88 29.96 2.05 -9.65
C GLY A 88 30.41 3.50 -9.90
N SER A 89 30.42 3.98 -11.14
CA SER A 89 30.74 5.38 -11.48
C SER A 89 29.84 5.98 -12.55
N LYS A 90 29.38 5.19 -13.52
CA LYS A 90 28.50 5.65 -14.59
C LYS A 90 27.53 4.56 -15.05
N ILE A 91 26.48 5.00 -15.73
CA ILE A 91 25.60 4.10 -16.47
C ILE A 91 26.31 3.70 -17.78
N LEU A 92 26.48 2.40 -18.00
CA LEU A 92 27.17 1.89 -19.19
C LEU A 92 26.32 2.09 -20.44
N GLY A 93 26.94 2.64 -21.49
CA GLY A 93 26.27 2.97 -22.76
C GLY A 93 25.64 4.37 -22.81
N TYR A 94 25.82 5.21 -21.79
CA TYR A 94 25.20 6.54 -21.71
C TYR A 94 26.18 7.62 -21.18
N THR A 95 25.94 8.87 -21.57
CA THR A 95 26.62 10.07 -21.05
C THR A 95 25.62 11.12 -20.57
N TYR A 96 26.10 12.09 -19.78
CA TYR A 96 25.30 13.20 -19.27
C TYR A 96 25.69 14.50 -19.99
N GLU A 97 24.71 15.25 -20.50
CA GLU A 97 24.92 16.51 -21.20
C GLU A 97 24.22 17.68 -20.51
N LYS A 98 24.92 18.82 -20.40
CA LYS A 98 24.35 20.08 -19.88
C LYS A 98 23.64 20.84 -21.00
N LYS A 99 22.37 21.17 -20.77
CA LYS A 99 21.51 21.92 -21.68
C LYS A 99 21.12 23.25 -21.06
N ASP A 100 21.23 24.32 -21.84
CA ASP A 100 20.82 25.67 -21.45
C ASP A 100 19.30 25.71 -21.26
N THR A 101 18.86 26.25 -20.12
CA THR A 101 17.43 26.36 -19.79
C THR A 101 16.80 27.64 -20.32
N GLY A 102 17.61 28.62 -20.75
CA GLY A 102 17.17 29.92 -21.27
C GLY A 102 16.80 30.97 -20.21
N LYS A 103 17.20 30.83 -18.94
CA LYS A 103 16.82 31.72 -17.81
C LYS A 103 18.04 32.35 -17.08
N THR A 104 17.86 33.50 -16.38
CA THR A 104 18.89 34.25 -15.59
C THR A 104 18.44 34.60 -14.14
N GLU A 105 19.38 34.85 -13.20
CA GLU A 105 19.18 35.18 -11.77
C GLU A 105 20.07 36.35 -11.22
N GLN A 106 19.65 37.06 -10.15
CA GLN A 106 20.32 38.23 -9.51
C GLN A 106 21.06 37.93 -8.18
N ILE A 107 22.23 38.57 -7.93
CA ILE A 107 23.06 38.40 -6.71
C ILE A 107 23.54 39.73 -6.05
N ILE A 108 23.73 39.78 -4.71
CA ILE A 108 24.02 40.98 -3.88
C ILE A 108 25.52 41.38 -3.87
N VAL A 109 25.84 42.67 -3.78
CA VAL A 109 27.20 43.25 -3.76
C VAL A 109 27.51 44.28 -2.63
N GLY A 110 26.59 44.70 -1.73
CA GLY A 110 26.86 45.62 -0.58
C GLY A 110 25.61 46.10 0.23
N TRP A 111 25.76 46.88 1.35
CA TRP A 111 24.68 47.42 2.26
C TRP A 111 24.89 48.86 2.85
N GLU A 112 23.82 49.60 3.24
CA GLU A 112 23.80 50.98 3.85
C GLU A 112 22.62 51.30 4.82
N ASP A 113 22.69 52.31 5.72
CA ASP A 113 21.62 52.72 6.67
C ASP A 113 20.34 53.24 5.97
N ASP A 114 19.17 52.86 6.51
CA ASP A 114 17.84 53.21 6.01
C ASP A 114 17.13 54.19 6.96
N LEU A 115 17.41 55.48 6.76
CA LEU A 115 16.93 56.58 7.61
C LEU A 115 15.39 56.74 7.65
N ASP A 116 14.67 55.99 6.82
CA ASP A 116 13.21 56.00 6.75
C ASP A 116 12.54 55.03 7.74
N LYS A 117 13.29 54.29 8.57
CA LYS A 117 12.74 53.25 9.48
C LYS A 117 13.16 53.41 10.96
N PRO A 118 12.48 54.26 11.76
CA PRO A 118 12.75 54.46 13.19
C PRO A 118 12.10 53.38 14.12
N ILE A 119 12.66 53.17 15.32
CA ILE A 119 12.22 52.16 16.33
C ILE A 119 11.63 52.83 17.60
N TYR A 120 10.52 52.34 18.21
CA TYR A 120 9.75 52.97 19.35
C TYR A 120 9.46 52.01 20.57
N PRO A 121 9.12 52.49 21.81
CA PRO A 121 8.73 51.68 23.01
C PRO A 121 7.30 51.04 22.92
N THR A 122 6.75 50.19 23.84
CA THR A 122 5.49 49.37 23.65
C THR A 122 4.32 49.48 24.70
N LYS A 123 3.06 49.10 24.34
CA LYS A 123 1.77 49.01 25.13
C LYS A 123 0.90 47.75 24.80
N THR A 124 -0.11 47.33 25.60
CA THR A 124 -0.90 46.06 25.43
C THR A 124 -2.39 46.21 25.02
N GLU A 125 -2.95 45.35 24.14
CA GLU A 125 -4.38 45.27 23.69
C GLU A 125 -4.91 43.80 23.53
N THR A 126 -6.23 43.54 23.69
CA THR A 126 -6.92 42.21 23.56
C THR A 126 -8.16 42.31 22.65
N ASP A 127 -8.34 41.43 21.65
CA ASP A 127 -9.54 41.40 20.77
C ASP A 127 -9.79 39.99 20.15
N THR A 128 -11.04 39.47 20.20
CA THR A 128 -11.42 38.11 19.73
C THR A 128 -11.82 38.07 18.25
N PHE A 129 -12.38 39.15 17.72
CA PHE A 129 -12.67 39.31 16.29
C PHE A 129 -12.11 40.63 15.81
N ARG A 130 -11.28 40.57 14.76
CA ARG A 130 -10.60 41.75 14.21
C ARG A 130 -11.35 42.29 13.01
N GLU A 131 -11.08 43.55 12.68
CA GLU A 131 -11.44 44.10 11.38
C GLU A 131 -10.83 43.23 10.27
N ALA A 132 -11.65 42.91 9.27
CA ALA A 132 -11.25 42.04 8.18
C ALA A 132 -9.95 42.52 7.50
N ASN A 133 -9.04 41.59 7.24
CA ASN A 133 -7.70 41.90 6.78
C ASN A 133 -7.50 41.47 5.31
N SER A 134 -7.17 42.44 4.44
CA SER A 134 -6.93 42.22 3.02
C SER A 134 -5.69 41.39 2.69
N THR A 135 -4.79 41.15 3.65
CA THR A 135 -3.51 40.44 3.42
C THR A 135 -3.53 38.98 3.88
N ILE A 136 -4.62 38.49 4.49
CA ILE A 136 -4.72 37.09 4.88
C ILE A 136 -4.69 36.22 3.62
N PRO A 137 -3.80 35.22 3.53
CA PRO A 137 -3.72 34.35 2.35
C PRO A 137 -5.04 33.59 2.15
N ALA A 138 -5.67 33.77 0.99
CA ALA A 138 -6.90 33.07 0.67
C ALA A 138 -6.71 31.55 0.72
N ARG A 139 -7.39 30.88 1.66
CA ARG A 139 -7.50 29.43 1.74
C ARG A 139 -8.66 28.97 0.86
N GLY A 140 -8.34 28.32 -0.26
CA GLY A 140 -9.35 28.00 -1.26
C GLY A 140 -9.86 29.27 -1.98
N PRO A 141 -11.09 29.26 -2.54
CA PRO A 141 -11.64 30.37 -3.33
C PRO A 141 -12.15 31.59 -2.52
N GLU A 142 -11.73 31.76 -1.26
CA GLU A 142 -12.16 32.90 -0.44
C GLU A 142 -11.67 34.25 -1.00
N SER A 143 -12.46 35.30 -0.82
CA SER A 143 -12.17 36.65 -1.29
C SER A 143 -12.91 37.67 -0.45
N LEU A 144 -12.15 38.56 0.20
CA LEU A 144 -12.71 39.65 1.01
C LEU A 144 -13.67 40.54 0.20
N ASP A 145 -13.32 40.88 -1.04
CA ASP A 145 -14.19 41.66 -1.92
C ASP A 145 -15.52 40.96 -2.22
N LYS A 146 -15.49 39.64 -2.41
CA LYS A 146 -16.71 38.84 -2.63
C LYS A 146 -17.54 38.76 -1.37
N MET A 147 -16.92 38.55 -0.20
CA MET A 147 -17.62 38.54 1.09
C MET A 147 -18.30 39.88 1.36
N ASN A 148 -17.58 41.00 1.19
CA ASN A 148 -18.14 42.34 1.29
C ASN A 148 -19.31 42.54 0.32
N SER A 149 -19.17 42.06 -0.92
CA SER A 149 -20.25 42.14 -1.93
C SER A 149 -21.47 41.32 -1.54
N ILE A 150 -21.28 40.14 -0.93
CA ILE A 150 -22.37 39.26 -0.44
C ILE A 150 -23.09 39.95 0.72
N VAL A 151 -22.36 40.45 1.72
CA VAL A 151 -22.93 41.18 2.87
C VAL A 151 -23.70 42.41 2.38
N ALA A 152 -23.12 43.21 1.48
CA ALA A 152 -23.80 44.38 0.92
C ALA A 152 -25.07 44.02 0.14
N ALA A 153 -25.10 42.85 -0.52
CA ALA A 153 -26.25 42.40 -1.29
C ALA A 153 -27.45 41.96 -0.43
N THR A 154 -27.25 41.62 0.85
CA THR A 154 -28.36 41.28 1.76
C THR A 154 -29.15 42.52 2.19
N GLY A 155 -28.49 43.68 2.24
CA GLY A 155 -29.08 44.93 2.74
C GLY A 155 -29.28 44.97 4.26
N LEU A 156 -28.73 44.00 4.99
CA LEU A 156 -28.77 43.93 6.45
C LEU A 156 -27.66 44.77 7.10
N GLY A 157 -27.84 45.10 8.38
CA GLY A 157 -26.87 45.87 9.16
C GLY A 157 -25.80 45.00 9.82
N GLU A 158 -24.81 45.65 10.44
CA GLU A 158 -23.71 44.96 11.16
C GLU A 158 -24.18 44.16 12.38
N ASP A 159 -25.38 44.45 12.89
CA ASP A 159 -26.02 43.68 13.96
C ASP A 159 -26.48 42.29 13.48
N ASP A 160 -26.66 42.09 12.17
CA ASP A 160 -27.07 40.81 11.58
C ASP A 160 -25.89 40.10 10.88
N LEU A 161 -25.09 40.86 10.12
CA LEU A 161 -24.01 40.34 9.28
C LEU A 161 -22.86 41.33 9.16
N LYS A 162 -21.62 40.85 9.34
CA LYS A 162 -20.42 41.63 9.02
C LYS A 162 -19.26 40.75 8.56
N THR A 163 -18.29 41.32 7.86
CA THR A 163 -17.03 40.62 7.56
C THR A 163 -16.03 40.83 8.69
N VAL A 164 -15.37 39.76 9.12
CA VAL A 164 -14.35 39.75 10.17
C VAL A 164 -13.13 38.95 9.73
N SER A 165 -12.02 39.14 10.46
CA SER A 165 -10.92 38.19 10.45
C SER A 165 -10.66 37.64 11.85
N TYR A 166 -10.34 36.35 11.93
CA TYR A 166 -10.01 35.68 13.18
C TYR A 166 -9.10 34.47 12.92
N THR A 167 -8.40 34.04 13.97
CA THR A 167 -7.57 32.83 13.94
C THR A 167 -8.41 31.64 14.36
N THR A 168 -8.29 30.54 13.61
CA THR A 168 -9.00 29.31 13.92
C THR A 168 -8.16 28.08 13.57
N MET A 169 -8.48 26.95 14.21
CA MET A 169 -7.85 25.68 13.90
C MET A 169 -8.52 25.05 12.69
N ILE A 170 -7.72 24.68 11.69
CA ILE A 170 -8.23 23.90 10.56
C ILE A 170 -7.26 22.79 10.21
N ASN A 171 -7.75 21.55 10.11
CA ASN A 171 -6.94 20.36 9.93
C ASN A 171 -5.77 20.29 10.94
N GLY A 172 -6.00 20.74 12.17
CA GLY A 172 -4.98 20.78 13.24
C GLY A 172 -3.93 21.88 13.12
N LYS A 173 -4.14 22.90 12.28
CA LYS A 173 -3.23 24.04 12.11
C LYS A 173 -3.94 25.38 12.38
N GLU A 174 -3.32 26.23 13.19
CA GLU A 174 -3.74 27.62 13.37
C GLU A 174 -3.67 28.38 12.04
N THR A 175 -4.81 28.93 11.63
CA THR A 175 -5.00 29.61 10.37
C THR A 175 -5.81 30.88 10.61
N GLU A 176 -5.24 32.03 10.28
CA GLU A 176 -6.00 33.29 10.20
C GLU A 176 -6.85 33.26 8.92
N ILE A 177 -8.15 33.54 9.02
CA ILE A 177 -9.08 33.56 7.88
C ILE A 177 -9.94 34.82 7.90
N ASN A 178 -10.43 35.23 6.73
CA ASN A 178 -11.55 36.17 6.64
C ASN A 178 -12.86 35.37 6.56
N ALA A 179 -13.92 35.84 7.21
CA ALA A 179 -15.23 35.21 7.18
C ALA A 179 -16.37 36.23 7.28
N ILE A 180 -17.56 35.81 6.83
CA ILE A 180 -18.81 36.51 7.14
C ILE A 180 -19.29 35.99 8.51
N SER A 181 -19.26 36.87 9.51
CA SER A 181 -19.85 36.67 10.83
C SER A 181 -21.36 36.86 10.74
N ILE A 182 -22.09 35.80 11.09
CA ILE A 182 -23.55 35.71 11.11
C ILE A 182 -24.01 35.84 12.55
N LYS A 183 -24.75 36.90 12.83
CA LYS A 183 -25.07 37.34 14.19
C LYS A 183 -26.52 37.20 14.59
N SER A 184 -27.37 36.86 13.62
CA SER A 184 -28.79 36.73 13.83
C SER A 184 -29.40 35.71 12.87
N GLN A 185 -30.61 35.25 13.19
CA GLN A 185 -31.43 34.44 12.29
C GLN A 185 -31.64 35.13 10.93
N ALA A 186 -31.89 36.44 10.92
CA ALA A 186 -32.11 37.18 9.68
C ALA A 186 -30.83 37.21 8.81
N GLY A 187 -29.67 37.33 9.46
CA GLY A 187 -28.37 37.19 8.80
C GLY A 187 -28.20 35.82 8.17
N PHE A 188 -28.48 34.76 8.93
CA PHE A 188 -28.41 33.38 8.45
C PHE A 188 -29.32 33.16 7.24
N ASP A 189 -30.59 33.57 7.35
CA ASP A 189 -31.60 33.46 6.30
C ASP A 189 -31.12 34.13 4.99
N ALA A 190 -30.56 35.34 5.10
CA ALA A 190 -30.04 36.07 3.96
C ALA A 190 -28.83 35.38 3.32
N ILE A 191 -27.95 34.79 4.12
CA ILE A 191 -26.79 34.04 3.60
C ILE A 191 -27.23 32.77 2.87
N ILE A 192 -28.19 32.02 3.40
CA ILE A 192 -28.73 30.84 2.72
C ILE A 192 -29.36 31.22 1.37
N ASP A 193 -30.10 32.33 1.30
CA ASP A 193 -30.63 32.86 0.04
C ASP A 193 -29.50 33.26 -0.94
N GLN A 194 -28.41 33.87 -0.45
CA GLN A 194 -27.23 34.17 -1.27
C GLN A 194 -26.53 32.92 -1.78
N MET A 195 -26.40 31.86 -0.97
CA MET A 195 -25.84 30.57 -1.41
C MET A 195 -26.65 29.94 -2.54
N GLY A 196 -27.98 30.11 -2.53
CA GLY A 196 -28.86 29.63 -3.60
C GLY A 196 -28.79 30.43 -4.91
N LYS A 197 -28.35 31.71 -4.87
CA LYS A 197 -28.36 32.63 -6.02
C LYS A 197 -26.97 32.95 -6.57
N ASN A 198 -25.96 32.91 -5.72
CA ASN A 198 -24.61 33.34 -6.00
C ASN A 198 -23.64 32.19 -5.78
N THR A 199 -23.09 31.65 -6.87
CA THR A 199 -22.12 30.54 -6.83
C THR A 199 -20.81 30.90 -6.11
N ASP A 200 -20.54 32.18 -5.87
CA ASP A 200 -19.40 32.60 -5.07
C ASP A 200 -19.66 32.52 -3.56
N ALA A 201 -20.92 32.55 -3.11
CA ALA A 201 -21.25 32.50 -1.68
C ALA A 201 -20.85 31.14 -1.07
N VAL A 202 -21.15 30.02 -1.72
CA VAL A 202 -20.73 28.68 -1.25
C VAL A 202 -19.21 28.46 -1.20
N LYS A 203 -18.43 29.40 -1.74
CA LYS A 203 -16.96 29.41 -1.77
C LYS A 203 -16.33 30.28 -0.69
N GLN A 204 -17.12 31.06 0.04
CA GLN A 204 -16.64 31.94 1.10
C GLN A 204 -16.71 31.26 2.46
N ASN A 205 -16.05 31.87 3.44
CA ASN A 205 -16.06 31.40 4.81
C ASN A 205 -17.15 32.11 5.63
N TYR A 206 -17.70 31.39 6.61
CA TYR A 206 -18.79 31.82 7.45
C TYR A 206 -18.49 31.39 8.89
N VAL A 207 -18.85 32.26 9.83
CA VAL A 207 -18.78 31.96 11.26
C VAL A 207 -20.09 32.39 11.92
N LEU A 208 -20.65 31.54 12.79
CA LEU A 208 -21.76 31.96 13.65
C LEU A 208 -21.20 32.73 14.85
N ASP A 209 -21.76 33.91 15.12
CA ASP A 209 -21.37 34.82 16.20
C ASP A 209 -22.65 35.36 16.83
N LEU A 210 -23.44 34.44 17.39
CA LEU A 210 -24.75 34.72 17.95
C LEU A 210 -24.59 35.27 19.38
N ASP A 211 -25.57 36.06 19.81
CA ASP A 211 -25.64 36.49 21.21
C ASP A 211 -25.91 35.26 22.12
N GLU A 212 -25.42 35.32 23.37
CA GLU A 212 -25.51 34.20 24.31
C GLU A 212 -26.94 33.65 24.46
N GLY A 213 -27.12 32.38 24.11
CA GLY A 213 -28.40 31.67 24.19
C GLY A 213 -29.32 31.84 22.97
N GLU A 214 -28.87 32.54 21.94
CA GLU A 214 -29.51 32.50 20.63
C GLU A 214 -29.09 31.25 19.84
N GLU A 215 -29.94 30.82 18.91
CA GLU A 215 -29.76 29.61 18.11
C GLU A 215 -30.30 29.85 16.70
N ILE A 216 -29.80 29.12 15.71
CA ILE A 216 -30.38 29.12 14.36
C ILE A 216 -31.51 28.09 14.28
N ASP A 217 -32.70 28.53 13.87
CA ASP A 217 -33.87 27.66 13.67
C ASP A 217 -34.16 27.47 12.17
N LEU A 218 -34.06 26.22 11.71
CA LEU A 218 -34.34 25.82 10.34
C LEU A 218 -35.77 25.32 10.13
N SER A 219 -36.64 25.32 11.14
CA SER A 219 -37.99 24.76 11.05
C SER A 219 -38.91 25.48 10.04
N GLY A 220 -38.55 26.71 9.66
CA GLY A 220 -39.21 27.47 8.60
C GLY A 220 -38.83 27.05 7.18
N TYR A 221 -37.84 26.16 7.01
CA TYR A 221 -37.29 25.76 5.72
C TYR A 221 -37.77 24.38 5.30
N ASN A 222 -37.94 24.20 3.98
CA ASN A 222 -37.85 22.87 3.37
C ASN A 222 -36.39 22.67 2.98
N TRP A 223 -35.62 22.07 3.87
CA TRP A 223 -34.16 22.06 3.76
C TRP A 223 -33.69 21.10 2.66
N HIS A 224 -32.87 21.60 1.74
CA HIS A 224 -32.32 20.83 0.62
C HIS A 224 -30.80 20.66 0.69
N GLY A 225 -30.19 21.08 1.80
CA GLY A 225 -28.74 21.08 1.99
C GLY A 225 -28.03 22.18 1.20
N ILE A 226 -26.91 22.64 1.74
CA ILE A 226 -26.04 23.58 1.01
C ILE A 226 -25.25 22.78 -0.04
N PRO A 227 -25.42 23.07 -1.34
CA PRO A 227 -24.76 22.31 -2.40
C PRO A 227 -23.33 22.79 -2.64
N ALA A 228 -22.40 21.84 -2.77
CA ALA A 228 -21.01 22.06 -3.17
C ALA A 228 -20.27 23.16 -2.37
N PHE A 229 -20.46 23.18 -1.05
CA PHE A 229 -19.82 24.15 -0.15
C PHE A 229 -18.30 23.91 -0.10
N GLN A 230 -17.51 24.95 -0.36
CA GLN A 230 -16.06 24.90 -0.54
C GLN A 230 -15.27 25.75 0.46
N GLY A 231 -15.94 26.64 1.19
CA GLY A 231 -15.31 27.47 2.21
C GLY A 231 -15.17 26.76 3.56
N VAL A 232 -14.97 27.56 4.61
CA VAL A 232 -15.02 27.13 6.01
C VAL A 232 -16.36 27.58 6.59
N PHE A 233 -17.16 26.65 7.08
CA PHE A 233 -18.34 26.96 7.88
C PHE A 233 -18.02 26.63 9.32
N ASP A 234 -17.80 27.67 10.11
CA ASP A 234 -17.51 27.58 11.53
C ASP A 234 -18.79 27.86 12.32
N GLY A 235 -19.37 26.82 12.89
CA GLY A 235 -20.53 26.97 13.77
C GLY A 235 -20.19 27.66 15.08
N ASN A 236 -18.90 27.85 15.41
CA ASN A 236 -18.44 28.51 16.64
C ASN A 236 -19.00 27.91 17.94
N GLY A 237 -19.46 26.65 17.90
CA GLY A 237 -20.15 26.00 19.02
C GLY A 237 -21.64 26.34 19.13
N GLU A 238 -22.18 27.16 18.23
CA GLU A 238 -23.60 27.51 18.22
C GLU A 238 -24.47 26.36 17.75
N THR A 239 -25.72 26.37 18.23
CA THR A 239 -26.71 25.34 17.92
C THR A 239 -27.58 25.74 16.73
N ILE A 240 -27.73 24.80 15.81
CA ILE A 240 -28.63 24.85 14.65
C ILE A 240 -29.67 23.76 14.82
N LYS A 241 -30.94 24.12 14.93
CA LYS A 241 -32.05 23.19 15.20
C LYS A 241 -33.10 23.20 14.11
N GLY A 242 -34.04 22.25 14.20
CA GLY A 242 -35.25 22.26 13.39
C GLY A 242 -35.02 21.95 11.92
N LEU A 243 -33.85 21.40 11.55
CA LEU A 243 -33.56 20.96 10.19
C LEU A 243 -34.58 19.89 9.78
N ASN A 244 -35.40 20.19 8.78
CA ASN A 244 -36.36 19.25 8.21
C ASN A 244 -36.29 19.31 6.68
N GLY A 245 -36.00 18.19 6.04
CA GLY A 245 -35.73 18.21 4.61
C GLY A 245 -35.33 16.89 3.98
N ASP A 246 -34.81 16.96 2.76
CA ASP A 246 -34.34 15.80 1.97
C ASP A 246 -32.80 15.69 1.88
N SER A 247 -32.11 16.45 2.73
CA SER A 247 -30.66 16.49 2.82
C SER A 247 -30.22 16.85 4.23
N GLY A 248 -29.00 16.44 4.61
CA GLY A 248 -28.29 17.03 5.73
C GLY A 248 -27.99 18.51 5.56
N PHE A 249 -27.36 19.11 6.57
CA PHE A 249 -27.01 20.53 6.56
C PHE A 249 -26.23 20.92 5.29
N PHE A 250 -25.24 20.12 4.91
CA PHE A 250 -24.62 20.16 3.60
C PHE A 250 -25.19 19.05 2.70
N ASP A 251 -25.57 19.42 1.48
CA ASP A 251 -25.84 18.42 0.45
C ASP A 251 -24.53 17.82 -0.07
N SER A 252 -23.51 18.66 -0.24
CA SER A 252 -22.16 18.20 -0.58
C SER A 252 -21.12 19.18 -0.03
N LEU A 253 -20.19 18.65 0.77
CA LEU A 253 -19.14 19.40 1.44
C LEU A 253 -17.78 19.11 0.77
N TYR A 254 -17.16 20.14 0.21
CA TYR A 254 -15.82 20.13 -0.39
C TYR A 254 -14.81 20.97 0.42
N GLY A 255 -15.31 21.80 1.34
CA GLY A 255 -14.53 22.63 2.23
C GLY A 255 -14.41 22.05 3.63
N VAL A 256 -14.56 22.91 4.65
CA VAL A 256 -14.47 22.53 6.06
C VAL A 256 -15.75 22.90 6.78
N ALA A 257 -16.33 21.95 7.50
CA ALA A 257 -17.40 22.20 8.45
C ALA A 257 -16.83 21.98 9.86
N LYS A 258 -16.91 22.99 10.73
CA LYS A 258 -16.34 22.87 12.06
C LYS A 258 -17.19 23.49 13.16
N SER A 259 -17.13 22.92 14.36
CA SER A 259 -17.79 23.45 15.56
C SER A 259 -19.30 23.70 15.38
N ILE A 260 -19.97 22.84 14.61
CA ILE A 260 -21.43 22.93 14.38
C ILE A 260 -22.13 21.97 15.33
N ASN A 261 -23.15 22.46 16.05
CA ASN A 261 -24.06 21.61 16.82
C ASN A 261 -25.43 21.55 16.12
N LEU A 262 -25.79 20.40 15.54
CA LEU A 262 -27.10 20.14 14.97
C LEU A 262 -28.01 19.46 16.00
N GLU A 263 -29.20 19.99 16.24
CA GLU A 263 -30.18 19.37 17.15
C GLU A 263 -31.49 19.02 16.43
N GLY A 264 -31.92 17.76 16.54
CA GLY A 264 -33.22 17.32 16.06
C GLY A 264 -33.36 17.27 14.53
N ALA A 265 -32.26 17.08 13.81
CA ALA A 265 -32.27 17.06 12.34
C ALA A 265 -33.10 15.88 11.80
N ASN A 266 -34.13 16.16 11.01
CA ASN A 266 -35.01 15.18 10.37
C ASN A 266 -34.82 15.19 8.85
N VAL A 267 -34.11 14.17 8.34
CA VAL A 267 -33.72 14.06 6.94
C VAL A 267 -34.41 12.87 6.31
N THR A 268 -35.31 13.10 5.36
CA THR A 268 -36.07 12.03 4.68
C THR A 268 -35.97 12.17 3.17
N ALA A 269 -35.38 11.17 2.48
CA ALA A 269 -35.15 11.28 1.04
C ALA A 269 -35.12 9.93 0.29
N GLU A 270 -35.35 9.98 -1.02
CA GLU A 270 -35.15 8.87 -1.97
C GLU A 270 -33.86 9.10 -2.78
N ARG A 271 -32.71 9.03 -2.11
CA ARG A 271 -31.39 9.33 -2.67
C ARG A 271 -30.30 8.41 -2.12
N ASP A 272 -29.20 8.31 -2.85
CA ASP A 272 -28.12 7.35 -2.64
C ASP A 272 -27.05 7.79 -1.62
N ALA A 273 -27.09 9.02 -1.13
CA ALA A 273 -26.24 9.46 -0.03
C ALA A 273 -27.05 10.30 0.95
N LEU A 274 -26.98 9.98 2.24
CA LEU A 274 -27.75 10.68 3.28
C LEU A 274 -27.00 10.71 4.61
N GLY A 275 -26.86 11.89 5.19
CA GLY A 275 -26.31 12.11 6.54
C GLY A 275 -26.91 13.38 7.17
N ALA A 276 -26.87 13.51 8.49
CA ALA A 276 -27.43 14.70 9.16
C ALA A 276 -26.61 15.96 8.88
N LEU A 277 -25.28 15.86 8.90
CA LEU A 277 -24.39 17.00 8.67
C LEU A 277 -24.03 17.12 7.19
N SER A 278 -23.70 16.01 6.52
CA SER A 278 -23.41 16.03 5.09
C SER A 278 -23.87 14.76 4.39
N ASN A 279 -24.50 14.88 3.21
CA ASN A 279 -24.76 13.70 2.40
C ASN A 279 -23.46 13.20 1.74
N TYR A 280 -22.66 14.11 1.18
CA TYR A 280 -21.39 13.80 0.53
C TYR A 280 -20.25 14.63 1.13
N LEU A 281 -19.24 13.98 1.69
CA LEU A 281 -17.98 14.59 2.11
C LEU A 281 -16.92 14.28 1.06
N ALA A 282 -16.47 15.31 0.34
CA ALA A 282 -15.52 15.15 -0.74
C ALA A 282 -14.10 14.84 -0.26
N ASP A 283 -13.26 14.42 -1.20
CA ASP A 283 -11.82 14.28 -0.98
C ASP A 283 -11.18 15.63 -0.60
N GLY A 284 -10.30 15.62 0.39
CA GLY A 284 -9.67 16.81 0.97
C GLY A 284 -10.58 17.66 1.87
N ALA A 285 -11.89 17.38 1.93
CA ALA A 285 -12.82 18.06 2.84
C ALA A 285 -12.67 17.55 4.28
N SER A 286 -13.08 18.36 5.26
CA SER A 286 -13.02 17.96 6.67
C SER A 286 -14.26 18.36 7.48
N ILE A 287 -14.64 17.47 8.40
CA ILE A 287 -15.58 17.74 9.47
C ILE A 287 -14.81 17.71 10.80
N GLU A 288 -14.84 18.80 11.54
CA GLU A 288 -13.99 19.00 12.71
C GLU A 288 -14.81 19.52 13.89
N ASN A 289 -14.87 18.76 14.99
CA ASN A 289 -15.58 19.21 16.20
C ASN A 289 -17.10 19.46 15.98
N CYS A 290 -17.76 18.63 15.16
CA CYS A 290 -19.20 18.80 14.89
C CYS A 290 -20.03 17.75 15.63
N ASN A 291 -21.18 18.15 16.14
CA ASN A 291 -22.10 17.28 16.86
C ASN A 291 -23.47 17.29 16.20
N ALA A 292 -24.12 16.14 16.14
CA ALA A 292 -25.50 16.03 15.68
C ALA A 292 -26.31 15.18 16.68
N THR A 293 -27.20 15.81 17.43
CA THR A 293 -28.01 15.15 18.47
C THR A 293 -29.44 14.95 18.00
N ASP A 294 -30.05 13.86 18.44
CA ASP A 294 -31.45 13.50 18.15
C ASP A 294 -31.78 13.50 16.64
N VAL A 295 -30.84 13.02 15.81
CA VAL A 295 -31.04 12.94 14.36
C VAL A 295 -32.06 11.87 14.00
N ASN A 296 -32.85 12.11 12.96
CA ASN A 296 -33.83 11.18 12.43
C ASN A 296 -33.65 11.11 10.91
N ILE A 297 -32.98 10.07 10.43
CA ILE A 297 -32.61 9.93 9.02
C ILE A 297 -33.44 8.80 8.41
N THR A 298 -34.20 9.08 7.36
CA THR A 298 -35.01 8.07 6.65
C THR A 298 -34.63 7.99 5.18
N CYS A 299 -34.07 6.85 4.75
CA CYS A 299 -33.79 6.59 3.34
C CYS A 299 -34.87 5.71 2.72
N ASN A 300 -35.61 6.26 1.77
CA ASN A 300 -36.75 5.63 1.12
C ASN A 300 -36.42 4.98 -0.23
N LEU A 301 -35.14 4.92 -0.62
CA LEU A 301 -34.73 4.19 -1.84
C LEU A 301 -35.26 2.76 -1.81
N LYS A 302 -35.67 2.25 -2.97
CA LYS A 302 -36.23 0.91 -3.14
C LYS A 302 -35.34 0.09 -4.05
N PRO A 303 -34.91 -1.09 -3.60
CA PRO A 303 -34.28 -2.11 -4.44
C PRO A 303 -35.01 -2.33 -5.78
N ASP A 304 -34.26 -2.74 -6.80
CA ASP A 304 -34.78 -3.06 -8.15
C ASP A 304 -35.58 -1.94 -8.85
N THR A 305 -35.51 -0.71 -8.33
CA THR A 305 -36.22 0.45 -8.89
C THR A 305 -35.26 1.31 -9.69
N THR A 306 -35.61 1.60 -10.96
CA THR A 306 -34.83 2.53 -11.78
C THR A 306 -35.22 3.98 -11.48
N TYR A 307 -34.28 4.75 -10.94
CA TYR A 307 -34.46 6.18 -10.67
C TYR A 307 -33.92 7.05 -11.82
N GLN A 308 -34.53 8.21 -12.07
CA GLN A 308 -34.11 9.11 -13.17
C GLN A 308 -32.83 9.91 -12.86
N LEU A 309 -32.48 10.06 -11.58
CA LEU A 309 -31.39 10.92 -11.09
C LEU A 309 -30.06 10.17 -10.89
N GLY A 310 -29.93 8.94 -11.40
CA GLY A 310 -28.70 8.14 -11.26
C GLY A 310 -28.54 7.46 -9.90
N TYR A 311 -29.50 7.62 -8.98
CA TYR A 311 -29.51 6.95 -7.70
C TYR A 311 -29.67 5.45 -7.88
N THR A 312 -28.79 4.68 -7.26
CA THR A 312 -28.84 3.21 -7.25
C THR A 312 -28.92 2.74 -5.80
N PRO A 313 -30.00 2.06 -5.40
CA PRO A 313 -30.12 1.45 -4.07
C PRO A 313 -28.89 0.63 -3.69
N GLU A 314 -28.29 -0.05 -4.66
CA GLU A 314 -27.12 -0.93 -4.50
C GLU A 314 -25.81 -0.19 -4.20
N ARG A 315 -25.82 1.14 -4.28
CA ARG A 315 -24.70 2.01 -3.88
C ARG A 315 -25.13 3.08 -2.88
N ALA A 316 -26.32 2.94 -2.30
CA ALA A 316 -26.79 3.84 -1.28
C ALA A 316 -25.80 3.89 -0.11
N SER A 317 -25.63 5.05 0.51
CA SER A 317 -24.69 5.29 1.60
C SER A 317 -25.39 6.13 2.64
N VAL A 318 -25.92 5.48 3.68
CA VAL A 318 -26.74 6.11 4.71
C VAL A 318 -25.97 6.14 6.02
N GLY A 319 -25.61 7.32 6.48
CA GLY A 319 -24.88 7.53 7.72
C GLY A 319 -25.60 8.43 8.71
N GLY A 320 -25.25 8.35 9.99
CA GLY A 320 -25.80 9.25 11.00
C GLY A 320 -25.30 10.68 10.81
N LEU A 321 -23.98 10.85 10.70
CA LEU A 321 -23.36 12.17 10.50
C LEU A 321 -23.12 12.44 9.02
N VAL A 322 -22.55 11.46 8.30
CA VAL A 322 -22.15 11.59 6.89
C VAL A 322 -22.65 10.42 6.06
N GLY A 323 -23.29 10.67 4.92
CA GLY A 323 -23.71 9.61 4.00
C GLY A 323 -22.54 8.88 3.35
N LEU A 324 -21.93 9.54 2.36
CA LEU A 324 -20.75 9.06 1.63
C LEU A 324 -19.54 9.94 1.96
N SER A 325 -18.46 9.32 2.41
CA SER A 325 -17.24 9.99 2.85
C SER A 325 -16.04 9.67 1.97
N ASN A 326 -15.33 10.71 1.53
CA ASN A 326 -14.00 10.64 0.95
C ASN A 326 -13.00 11.53 1.70
N GLY A 327 -13.47 12.29 2.70
CA GLY A 327 -12.67 13.26 3.46
C GLY A 327 -12.40 12.82 4.89
N ASN A 328 -11.96 13.76 5.72
CA ASN A 328 -11.55 13.53 7.11
C ASN A 328 -12.67 13.88 8.09
N VAL A 329 -12.80 13.12 9.18
CA VAL A 329 -13.74 13.44 10.27
C VAL A 329 -13.04 13.34 11.60
N SER A 330 -13.12 14.40 12.42
CA SER A 330 -12.43 14.43 13.70
C SER A 330 -13.26 15.07 14.81
N ASN A 331 -13.08 14.56 16.03
CA ASN A 331 -13.67 15.11 17.26
C ASN A 331 -15.19 15.30 17.17
N SER A 332 -15.88 14.45 16.42
CA SER A 332 -17.29 14.66 16.06
C SER A 332 -18.19 13.58 16.63
N SER A 333 -19.43 13.93 16.93
CA SER A 333 -20.38 12.99 17.53
C SER A 333 -21.75 13.00 16.84
N VAL A 334 -22.44 11.86 16.87
CA VAL A 334 -23.84 11.78 16.44
C VAL A 334 -24.65 10.84 17.33
N THR A 335 -25.89 11.25 17.65
CA THR A 335 -26.90 10.42 18.31
C THR A 335 -28.22 10.51 17.58
N GLY A 336 -29.00 9.42 17.57
CA GLY A 336 -30.33 9.42 16.94
C GLY A 336 -30.78 8.10 16.35
N GLU A 337 -31.55 8.16 15.27
CA GLU A 337 -32.10 7.02 14.55
C GLU A 337 -31.88 7.16 13.03
N ILE A 338 -31.47 6.05 12.40
CA ILE A 338 -31.50 5.84 10.95
C ILE A 338 -32.58 4.80 10.66
N ASN A 339 -33.46 5.09 9.72
CA ASN A 339 -34.54 4.23 9.28
C ASN A 339 -34.44 3.96 7.77
N VAL A 340 -34.26 2.70 7.39
CA VAL A 340 -34.17 2.27 5.98
C VAL A 340 -35.25 1.21 5.73
N PRO A 341 -36.52 1.62 5.56
CA PRO A 341 -37.66 0.70 5.58
C PRO A 341 -37.70 -0.28 4.40
N ASN A 342 -37.01 0.03 3.30
CA ASN A 342 -36.96 -0.81 2.11
C ASN A 342 -35.62 -1.54 1.95
N ALA A 343 -34.76 -1.57 2.98
CA ALA A 343 -33.50 -2.30 2.91
C ALA A 343 -33.73 -3.81 2.70
N ASP A 344 -32.98 -4.39 1.77
CA ASP A 344 -32.87 -5.83 1.52
C ASP A 344 -31.39 -6.23 1.30
N ASP A 345 -31.16 -7.41 0.70
CA ASP A 345 -29.84 -7.97 0.42
C ASP A 345 -29.07 -7.23 -0.67
N SER A 346 -29.76 -6.44 -1.50
CA SER A 346 -29.17 -5.63 -2.57
C SER A 346 -28.87 -4.19 -2.15
N PHE A 347 -29.44 -3.72 -1.03
CA PHE A 347 -29.29 -2.34 -0.59
C PHE A 347 -27.82 -1.99 -0.28
N GLY A 348 -27.46 -0.72 -0.42
CA GLY A 348 -26.11 -0.25 -0.18
C GLY A 348 -25.71 -0.27 1.31
N PHE A 349 -24.82 0.65 1.64
CA PHE A 349 -24.08 0.71 2.89
C PHE A 349 -24.82 1.54 3.95
N ILE A 350 -24.89 1.02 5.18
CA ILE A 350 -25.56 1.71 6.29
C ILE A 350 -24.65 1.73 7.50
N GLY A 351 -24.31 2.94 7.97
CA GLY A 351 -23.44 3.15 9.10
C GLY A 351 -24.04 4.07 10.15
N GLY A 352 -23.90 3.75 11.44
CA GLY A 352 -24.40 4.64 12.50
C GLY A 352 -23.71 6.01 12.49
N PHE A 353 -22.44 6.08 12.08
CA PHE A 353 -21.68 7.33 11.97
C PHE A 353 -21.53 7.77 10.49
N ILE A 354 -20.92 6.92 9.66
CA ILE A 354 -20.68 7.15 8.23
C ILE A 354 -21.29 6.01 7.42
N GLY A 355 -22.08 6.30 6.39
CA GLY A 355 -22.70 5.28 5.54
C GLY A 355 -21.66 4.45 4.79
N ALA A 356 -20.87 5.10 3.94
CA ALA A 356 -19.73 4.49 3.26
C ALA A 356 -18.54 5.44 3.22
N ASN A 357 -17.34 4.87 3.27
CA ASN A 357 -16.09 5.57 3.02
C ASN A 357 -15.40 4.97 1.78
N THR A 358 -15.18 5.81 0.77
CA THR A 358 -14.72 5.37 -0.57
C THR A 358 -13.46 6.07 -1.07
N ASN A 359 -12.67 6.65 -0.17
CA ASN A 359 -11.42 7.30 -0.56
C ASN A 359 -10.52 6.29 -1.29
N ILE A 360 -9.98 6.64 -2.45
CA ILE A 360 -9.29 5.68 -3.33
C ILE A 360 -7.85 5.33 -2.91
N VAL A 361 -7.30 5.99 -1.88
CA VAL A 361 -5.90 5.80 -1.44
C VAL A 361 -5.81 5.49 0.06
N LYS A 362 -5.13 4.39 0.39
CA LYS A 362 -4.83 3.97 1.77
C LYS A 362 -4.26 5.12 2.60
N GLY A 363 -4.89 5.44 3.72
CA GLY A 363 -4.41 6.42 4.70
C GLY A 363 -4.63 7.90 4.35
N GLU A 364 -5.32 8.22 3.25
CA GLU A 364 -5.68 9.62 2.92
C GLU A 364 -6.94 10.12 3.65
N SER A 365 -7.77 9.20 4.15
CA SER A 365 -8.88 9.49 5.06
C SER A 365 -8.51 9.12 6.50
N GLU A 366 -8.77 10.05 7.43
CA GLU A 366 -8.63 9.87 8.88
C GLU A 366 -9.96 10.16 9.58
N ILE A 367 -10.43 9.17 10.35
CA ILE A 367 -11.59 9.28 11.24
C ILE A 367 -11.10 9.12 12.67
N LYS A 368 -11.07 10.20 13.45
CA LYS A 368 -10.49 10.18 14.81
C LYS A 368 -11.36 10.82 15.88
N ASN A 369 -11.29 10.27 17.09
CA ASN A 369 -11.95 10.80 18.27
C ASN A 369 -13.47 11.00 18.06
N CYS A 370 -14.11 10.05 17.37
CA CYS A 370 -15.51 10.16 16.97
C CYS A 370 -16.42 9.26 17.80
N TYR A 371 -17.66 9.70 18.03
CA TYR A 371 -18.66 8.99 18.82
C TYR A 371 -19.98 8.83 18.05
N SER A 372 -20.54 7.62 18.07
CA SER A 372 -21.82 7.30 17.45
C SER A 372 -22.72 6.57 18.44
N ASP A 373 -23.92 7.09 18.67
CA ASP A 373 -25.01 6.39 19.36
C ASP A 373 -26.30 6.50 18.54
N VAL A 374 -26.27 5.84 17.38
CA VAL A 374 -27.34 5.90 16.38
C VAL A 374 -27.98 4.53 16.21
N ASN A 375 -29.27 4.45 16.52
CA ASN A 375 -30.05 3.25 16.29
C ASN A 375 -30.38 3.10 14.81
N ILE A 376 -30.07 1.95 14.23
CA ILE A 376 -30.39 1.62 12.85
C ILE A 376 -31.59 0.70 12.83
N LYS A 377 -32.64 1.12 12.13
CA LYS A 377 -33.88 0.40 11.92
C LYS A 377 -34.03 0.05 10.45
N LEU A 378 -34.11 -1.24 10.16
CA LEU A 378 -34.27 -1.75 8.80
C LEU A 378 -35.71 -2.19 8.55
N GLY A 379 -35.99 -2.56 7.30
CA GLY A 379 -37.30 -3.05 6.85
C GLY A 379 -37.76 -4.36 7.51
N SER A 380 -38.75 -5.00 6.87
CA SER A 380 -39.26 -6.32 7.31
C SER A 380 -38.54 -7.50 6.65
N GLY A 381 -37.45 -7.25 5.92
CA GLY A 381 -36.63 -8.28 5.28
C GLY A 381 -35.97 -9.21 6.30
N THR A 382 -35.48 -10.35 5.83
CA THR A 382 -34.68 -11.29 6.62
C THR A 382 -33.24 -11.36 6.15
N ASP A 383 -32.99 -11.03 4.88
CA ASP A 383 -31.66 -10.99 4.28
C ASP A 383 -31.33 -9.51 4.00
N TYR A 384 -30.24 -9.02 4.58
CA TYR A 384 -29.78 -7.65 4.44
C TYR A 384 -28.37 -7.61 3.87
N SER A 385 -28.03 -6.48 3.25
CA SER A 385 -26.72 -6.21 2.67
C SER A 385 -25.54 -6.56 3.58
N ASN A 386 -24.42 -6.91 2.95
CA ASN A 386 -23.17 -7.31 3.60
C ASN A 386 -22.50 -6.18 4.41
N SER A 387 -22.97 -4.93 4.38
CA SER A 387 -22.22 -3.77 4.85
C SER A 387 -23.07 -2.82 5.70
N ILE A 388 -23.55 -3.33 6.83
CA ILE A 388 -24.32 -2.60 7.84
C ILE A 388 -23.58 -2.64 9.18
N ASN A 389 -23.33 -1.47 9.77
CA ASN A 389 -22.51 -1.32 10.97
C ASN A 389 -22.96 -0.14 11.84
N ASN A 390 -22.74 -0.18 13.14
CA ASN A 390 -23.04 0.94 14.05
C ASN A 390 -22.04 2.11 13.95
N PHE A 391 -20.91 1.93 13.25
CA PHE A 391 -19.95 3.00 12.97
C PHE A 391 -19.86 3.32 11.48
N ILE A 392 -19.15 2.51 10.69
CA ILE A 392 -18.98 2.71 9.24
C ILE A 392 -19.56 1.51 8.48
N GLY A 393 -20.53 1.76 7.60
CA GLY A 393 -21.23 0.72 6.84
C GLY A 393 -20.31 -0.02 5.86
N ASP A 394 -19.57 0.73 5.05
CA ASP A 394 -18.49 0.20 4.20
C ASP A 394 -17.24 1.09 4.23
N ASP A 395 -16.07 0.48 4.14
CA ASP A 395 -14.79 1.18 4.09
C ASP A 395 -13.85 0.45 3.14
N SER A 396 -14.15 0.57 1.85
CA SER A 396 -13.56 -0.30 0.83
C SER A 396 -12.07 -0.02 0.53
N HIS A 397 -11.42 0.91 1.25
CA HIS A 397 -10.08 1.41 0.91
C HIS A 397 -9.20 1.89 2.09
N GLU A 398 -9.27 1.20 3.23
CA GLU A 398 -8.24 1.28 4.29
C GLU A 398 -8.07 2.68 4.95
N THR A 399 -9.14 3.19 5.57
CA THR A 399 -9.14 4.43 6.37
C THR A 399 -8.32 4.30 7.65
N THR A 400 -7.79 5.41 8.16
CA THR A 400 -7.22 5.43 9.51
C THR A 400 -8.31 5.74 10.54
N ILE A 401 -8.64 4.79 11.42
CA ILE A 401 -9.68 4.97 12.46
C ILE A 401 -9.01 4.98 13.85
N LYS A 402 -9.16 6.08 14.60
CA LYS A 402 -8.47 6.26 15.88
C LYS A 402 -9.40 6.74 16.99
N ASN A 403 -9.42 6.07 18.13
CA ASN A 403 -10.15 6.52 19.33
C ASN A 403 -11.65 6.73 19.07
N CYS A 404 -12.29 5.81 18.36
CA CYS A 404 -13.68 5.94 17.94
C CYS A 404 -14.60 4.99 18.72
N VAL A 405 -15.87 5.38 18.93
CA VAL A 405 -16.83 4.62 19.73
C VAL A 405 -18.18 4.55 19.04
N ALA A 406 -18.80 3.37 19.02
CA ALA A 406 -20.14 3.15 18.49
C ALA A 406 -21.04 2.36 19.46
N MET A 407 -22.21 2.91 19.80
CA MET A 407 -23.13 2.39 20.82
C MET A 407 -24.57 2.16 20.34
N GLY A 408 -24.87 2.44 19.07
CA GLY A 408 -26.19 2.22 18.49
C GLY A 408 -26.64 0.76 18.45
N SER A 409 -27.95 0.52 18.36
CA SER A 409 -28.52 -0.81 18.11
C SER A 409 -28.94 -0.99 16.64
N ILE A 410 -28.93 -2.22 16.13
CA ILE A 410 -29.41 -2.55 14.78
C ILE A 410 -30.62 -3.49 14.91
N THR A 411 -31.77 -3.04 14.44
CA THR A 411 -33.05 -3.76 14.58
C THR A 411 -33.81 -3.81 13.25
N ASN A 412 -34.69 -4.81 13.11
CA ASN A 412 -35.66 -4.84 12.01
C ASN A 412 -36.93 -4.04 12.34
N ALA A 413 -37.86 -3.96 11.40
CA ALA A 413 -39.12 -3.21 11.57
C ALA A 413 -39.97 -3.66 12.77
N ASN A 414 -39.78 -4.89 13.27
CA ASN A 414 -40.47 -5.44 14.44
C ASN A 414 -39.73 -5.19 15.77
N GLY A 415 -38.61 -4.46 15.74
CA GLY A 415 -37.76 -4.18 16.90
C GLY A 415 -36.95 -5.40 17.37
N SER A 416 -36.85 -6.45 16.55
CA SER A 416 -35.99 -7.59 16.85
C SER A 416 -34.58 -7.31 16.38
N ASN A 417 -33.58 -7.71 17.16
CA ASN A 417 -32.18 -7.68 16.73
C ASN A 417 -32.00 -8.60 15.52
N ILE A 418 -31.21 -8.17 14.55
CA ILE A 418 -30.92 -8.93 13.33
C ILE A 418 -29.71 -9.84 13.57
N ASN A 419 -29.76 -11.07 13.05
CA ASN A 419 -28.74 -12.09 13.28
C ASN A 419 -27.46 -11.83 12.45
N ALA A 420 -26.32 -12.21 13.03
CA ALA A 420 -24.96 -12.02 12.52
C ALA A 420 -24.61 -12.70 11.19
N SER A 421 -25.34 -13.75 10.82
CA SER A 421 -25.10 -14.42 9.53
C SER A 421 -25.48 -13.52 8.35
N ASP A 422 -26.40 -12.60 8.60
CA ASP A 422 -27.04 -11.75 7.59
C ASP A 422 -26.48 -10.31 7.66
N LEU A 423 -25.57 -10.04 8.60
CA LEU A 423 -24.92 -8.76 8.80
C LEU A 423 -23.40 -8.97 8.89
N ALA A 424 -22.65 -8.60 7.85
CA ALA A 424 -21.20 -8.71 7.86
C ALA A 424 -20.56 -7.60 8.72
N CYS A 425 -20.84 -7.58 10.02
CA CYS A 425 -20.09 -6.83 11.04
C CYS A 425 -18.59 -7.24 11.11
N ARG A 426 -18.14 -8.11 10.21
CA ARG A 426 -16.77 -8.59 10.04
C ARG A 426 -16.00 -7.87 8.92
N GLY A 427 -16.61 -7.13 8.01
CA GLY A 427 -15.93 -6.64 6.79
C GLY A 427 -15.20 -5.29 6.92
N PRO A 428 -15.91 -4.19 7.16
CA PRO A 428 -15.45 -2.88 6.69
C PRO A 428 -14.32 -2.27 7.53
N VAL A 429 -14.35 -2.45 8.84
CA VAL A 429 -13.31 -1.90 9.74
C VAL A 429 -12.01 -2.74 9.70
N LEU A 430 -12.04 -3.96 9.14
CA LEU A 430 -10.87 -4.86 9.12
C LEU A 430 -9.84 -4.50 8.05
N GLU A 431 -10.25 -3.81 7.00
CA GLU A 431 -9.35 -3.33 5.94
C GLU A 431 -8.62 -2.05 6.38
N SER A 432 -9.04 -1.44 7.48
CA SER A 432 -8.61 -0.13 7.97
C SER A 432 -7.58 -0.17 9.08
N ASP A 433 -6.73 0.86 9.14
CA ASP A 433 -5.72 1.02 10.18
C ASP A 433 -6.40 1.52 11.47
N VAL A 434 -6.82 0.57 12.31
CA VAL A 434 -7.65 0.85 13.50
C VAL A 434 -6.87 0.78 14.80
N SER A 435 -6.99 1.84 15.61
CA SER A 435 -6.49 1.90 16.98
C SER A 435 -7.55 2.46 17.94
N ASN A 436 -7.72 1.78 19.07
CA ASN A 436 -8.65 2.17 20.15
C ASN A 436 -10.11 2.37 19.66
N MET A 437 -10.66 1.45 18.87
CA MET A 437 -12.08 1.48 18.52
C MET A 437 -12.92 0.61 19.47
N MET A 438 -14.07 1.11 19.91
CA MET A 438 -15.08 0.36 20.66
C MET A 438 -16.38 0.34 19.87
N ALA A 439 -17.02 -0.81 19.71
CA ALA A 439 -18.38 -0.89 19.13
C ALA A 439 -19.25 -1.90 19.88
N LEU A 440 -20.55 -1.68 19.94
CA LEU A 440 -21.48 -2.68 20.47
C LEU A 440 -21.75 -3.80 19.45
N ASP A 441 -21.60 -5.03 19.94
CA ASP A 441 -22.02 -6.25 19.26
C ASP A 441 -23.54 -6.44 19.42
N THR A 442 -24.27 -6.21 18.34
CA THR A 442 -25.72 -6.41 18.28
C THR A 442 -26.13 -7.88 18.23
N ARG A 443 -25.18 -8.81 18.05
CA ARG A 443 -25.42 -10.26 17.86
C ARG A 443 -25.82 -10.99 19.15
N ASN A 444 -25.34 -10.55 20.31
CA ASN A 444 -25.37 -11.34 21.56
C ASN A 444 -25.66 -10.51 22.83
N ASN A 445 -26.74 -9.73 22.86
CA ASN A 445 -27.15 -8.92 24.02
C ASN A 445 -26.10 -7.86 24.46
N ASN A 446 -25.73 -6.92 23.58
CA ASN A 446 -24.93 -5.74 23.93
C ASN A 446 -23.51 -6.02 24.43
N ASN A 447 -22.81 -7.02 23.87
CA ASN A 447 -21.39 -7.20 24.19
C ASN A 447 -20.57 -6.04 23.60
N VAL A 448 -19.55 -5.56 24.32
CA VAL A 448 -18.63 -4.54 23.79
C VAL A 448 -17.54 -5.23 22.97
N LEU A 449 -17.42 -4.90 21.69
CA LEU A 449 -16.29 -5.23 20.83
C LEU A 449 -15.23 -4.15 21.00
N TYR A 450 -14.01 -4.57 21.35
CA TYR A 450 -12.87 -3.68 21.51
C TYR A 450 -11.75 -4.05 20.51
N TRP A 451 -11.31 -3.07 19.73
CA TRP A 451 -10.19 -3.16 18.80
C TRP A 451 -9.04 -2.29 19.32
N SER A 452 -8.13 -2.93 20.07
CA SER A 452 -7.04 -2.24 20.79
C SER A 452 -5.85 -1.83 19.93
N ASN A 453 -5.62 -2.53 18.82
CA ASN A 453 -4.60 -2.27 17.80
C ASN A 453 -4.56 -3.50 16.91
N SER A 454 -4.58 -3.35 15.59
CA SER A 454 -4.58 -4.53 14.74
C SER A 454 -3.93 -4.34 13.38
N SER A 455 -2.76 -4.95 13.26
CA SER A 455 -2.55 -5.92 12.18
C SER A 455 -3.19 -7.30 12.47
N SER A 456 -3.82 -7.50 13.64
CA SER A 456 -4.73 -8.62 13.97
C SER A 456 -5.64 -8.32 15.19
N PRO A 457 -6.99 -8.29 15.08
CA PRO A 457 -7.86 -7.98 16.22
C PRO A 457 -8.00 -9.19 17.14
N THR A 458 -7.70 -9.03 18.43
CA THR A 458 -7.98 -10.05 19.44
C THR A 458 -9.17 -9.64 20.32
N TYR A 459 -10.21 -10.47 20.32
CA TYR A 459 -11.33 -10.39 21.25
C TYR A 459 -10.85 -10.78 22.66
N ASP A 460 -10.98 -9.90 23.66
CA ASP A 460 -10.73 -10.22 25.08
C ASP A 460 -11.73 -9.40 25.93
N SER A 461 -12.43 -9.91 26.96
CA SER A 461 -12.43 -11.20 27.66
C SER A 461 -13.83 -11.53 28.19
N GLY A 462 -14.24 -12.79 28.02
CA GLY A 462 -15.57 -13.38 28.34
C GLY A 462 -15.91 -14.59 27.45
N SER A 463 -15.18 -14.74 26.34
CA SER A 463 -15.31 -15.85 25.38
C SER A 463 -14.57 -17.11 25.84
N SER A 464 -15.28 -18.24 25.95
CA SER A 464 -14.68 -19.56 26.07
C SER A 464 -14.45 -20.23 24.70
N ASN A 465 -13.99 -19.49 23.68
CA ASN A 465 -13.46 -20.12 22.47
C ASN A 465 -12.47 -19.23 21.70
N LYS A 466 -11.24 -19.74 21.54
CA LYS A 466 -10.20 -19.17 20.68
C LYS A 466 -10.31 -19.78 19.28
N GLY A 467 -11.04 -19.13 18.38
CA GLY A 467 -11.00 -19.46 16.96
C GLY A 467 -9.80 -18.80 16.29
N VAL A 468 -8.92 -19.59 15.67
CA VAL A 468 -7.82 -19.11 14.83
C VAL A 468 -8.34 -18.82 13.42
N LEU A 469 -7.94 -17.68 12.84
CA LEU A 469 -8.27 -17.27 11.46
C LEU A 469 -7.91 -18.34 10.42
N GLY A 470 -8.81 -18.56 9.45
CA GLY A 470 -8.45 -19.19 8.17
C GLY A 470 -8.53 -20.72 8.07
N THR A 471 -9.05 -21.44 9.07
CA THR A 471 -9.37 -22.87 8.89
C THR A 471 -10.83 -23.15 9.19
N SER A 472 -11.50 -23.81 8.25
CA SER A 472 -12.87 -24.32 8.37
C SER A 472 -12.93 -25.41 9.45
N ALA A 473 -13.01 -25.02 10.72
CA ALA A 473 -13.31 -25.95 11.79
C ALA A 473 -14.81 -26.30 11.74
N GLN A 474 -15.11 -27.51 11.28
CA GLN A 474 -16.44 -28.11 11.32
C GLN A 474 -16.54 -29.03 12.55
N GLU A 475 -17.60 -28.89 13.35
CA GLU A 475 -17.95 -29.91 14.33
C GLU A 475 -18.84 -30.97 13.70
N THR A 476 -18.68 -32.21 14.17
CA THR A 476 -19.52 -33.34 13.75
C THR A 476 -20.63 -33.52 14.78
N LEU A 477 -21.88 -33.35 14.36
CA LEU A 477 -23.06 -33.57 15.18
C LEU A 477 -23.21 -35.06 15.51
N SER A 478 -24.05 -35.36 16.50
CA SER A 478 -24.31 -36.73 16.97
C SER A 478 -24.92 -37.66 15.91
N ASP A 479 -25.42 -37.12 14.80
CA ASP A 479 -25.91 -37.87 13.63
C ASP A 479 -24.85 -38.07 12.53
N GLY A 480 -23.61 -37.59 12.75
CA GLY A 480 -22.49 -37.70 11.81
C GLY A 480 -22.43 -36.59 10.76
N SER A 481 -23.39 -35.65 10.74
CA SER A 481 -23.33 -34.48 9.87
C SER A 481 -22.31 -33.46 10.38
N LYS A 482 -21.68 -32.72 9.47
CA LYS A 482 -20.70 -31.68 9.82
C LYS A 482 -21.35 -30.30 9.70
N THR A 483 -21.23 -29.48 10.74
CA THR A 483 -21.71 -28.09 10.72
C THR A 483 -20.55 -27.12 10.99
N ASN A 484 -20.61 -25.94 10.39
CA ASN A 484 -19.71 -24.85 10.74
C ASN A 484 -20.18 -24.30 12.09
N VAL A 485 -19.29 -24.26 13.10
CA VAL A 485 -19.66 -23.76 14.43
C VAL A 485 -19.65 -22.24 14.43
N TRP A 486 -20.83 -21.64 14.54
CA TRP A 486 -20.99 -20.21 14.82
C TRP A 486 -21.78 -20.06 16.13
N ILE A 487 -21.03 -19.82 17.23
CA ILE A 487 -21.46 -19.35 18.57
C ILE A 487 -22.11 -20.39 19.52
N GLN A 488 -21.70 -20.40 20.81
CA GLN A 488 -22.38 -21.07 21.94
C GLN A 488 -23.09 -20.04 22.86
N GLU A 489 -24.14 -20.51 23.55
CA GLU A 489 -25.16 -19.72 24.28
C GLU A 489 -24.67 -18.84 25.45
N GLY A 490 -25.29 -17.66 25.57
CA GLY A 490 -25.08 -16.70 26.66
C GLY A 490 -26.23 -16.69 27.68
N ALA A 491 -26.10 -17.47 28.75
CA ALA A 491 -26.99 -17.40 29.91
C ALA A 491 -26.38 -16.73 31.16
N ASP A 492 -25.06 -16.55 31.22
CA ASP A 492 -24.39 -16.09 32.46
C ASP A 492 -23.87 -14.63 32.43
N GLY A 493 -23.97 -13.93 31.29
CA GLY A 493 -23.41 -12.57 31.12
C GLY A 493 -24.31 -11.41 31.60
N TYR A 494 -25.57 -11.67 31.94
CA TYR A 494 -26.57 -10.61 32.17
C TYR A 494 -26.44 -9.86 33.51
N ASN A 495 -25.60 -10.33 34.44
CA ASN A 495 -25.54 -9.78 35.80
C ASN A 495 -24.52 -8.64 36.01
N ASP A 496 -23.79 -8.20 34.98
CA ASP A 496 -22.73 -7.18 35.12
C ASP A 496 -22.98 -5.88 34.33
N GLN A 497 -24.26 -5.53 34.10
CA GLN A 497 -24.68 -4.29 33.40
C GLN A 497 -24.32 -2.97 34.12
N ASN A 498 -23.55 -3.00 35.21
CA ASN A 498 -23.00 -1.78 35.81
C ASN A 498 -21.69 -1.31 35.16
N GLN A 499 -21.20 -1.97 34.09
CA GLN A 499 -19.90 -1.66 33.45
C GLN A 499 -19.96 -1.31 31.95
N ALA A 500 -21.09 -0.90 31.38
CA ALA A 500 -21.17 -0.69 29.91
C ALA A 500 -21.76 0.66 29.46
N THR A 501 -21.77 1.67 30.32
CA THR A 501 -21.96 3.06 29.89
C THR A 501 -20.62 3.78 29.86
N SER A 502 -20.43 4.75 28.96
CA SER A 502 -19.24 5.64 28.96
C SER A 502 -19.01 6.26 30.34
N GLN A 503 -20.11 6.59 31.05
CA GLN A 503 -20.16 7.02 32.44
C GLN A 503 -19.66 5.97 33.46
N ALA A 504 -19.96 4.69 33.28
CA ALA A 504 -19.53 3.61 34.16
C ALA A 504 -18.07 3.18 33.93
N ASN A 505 -17.60 3.24 32.68
CA ASN A 505 -16.22 2.87 32.31
C ASN A 505 -15.22 4.02 32.42
N LYS A 506 -15.67 5.24 32.76
CA LYS A 506 -14.84 6.45 32.77
C LYS A 506 -14.05 6.63 31.47
N LEU A 507 -14.59 6.11 30.37
CA LEU A 507 -14.10 6.44 29.04
C LEU A 507 -14.43 7.92 28.87
N PRO A 508 -13.48 8.76 28.43
CA PRO A 508 -13.75 10.17 28.25
C PRO A 508 -14.93 10.31 27.29
N VAL A 509 -16.11 10.64 27.82
CA VAL A 509 -17.13 11.34 27.06
C VAL A 509 -16.39 12.60 26.62
N LEU A 510 -16.20 12.77 25.32
CA LEU A 510 -15.55 13.96 24.79
C LEU A 510 -16.24 15.16 25.45
N ASN A 511 -15.54 15.85 26.35
CA ASN A 511 -16.06 17.05 26.99
C ASN A 511 -15.96 18.12 25.92
N LEU A 512 -16.93 18.12 25.02
CA LEU A 512 -16.98 18.99 23.85
C LEU A 512 -16.89 20.44 24.29
N THR A 513 -17.44 20.80 25.45
CA THR A 513 -17.28 22.13 26.05
C THR A 513 -15.82 22.46 26.33
N GLU A 514 -15.02 21.54 26.85
CA GLU A 514 -13.59 21.75 27.18
C GLU A 514 -12.71 21.72 25.91
N LEU A 515 -13.06 20.92 24.89
CA LEU A 515 -12.39 20.95 23.57
C LEU A 515 -12.81 22.16 22.71
N GLN A 516 -14.04 22.65 22.88
CA GLN A 516 -14.54 23.90 22.31
C GLN A 516 -13.85 25.07 23.01
N GLU A 517 -13.72 25.07 24.34
CA GLU A 517 -12.93 26.04 25.10
C GLU A 517 -11.45 26.04 24.67
N ASP A 518 -10.81 24.88 24.47
CA ASP A 518 -9.42 24.79 23.98
C ASP A 518 -9.26 25.18 22.48
N ALA A 519 -10.28 24.97 21.64
CA ALA A 519 -10.27 25.40 20.23
C ALA A 519 -10.69 26.88 20.03
N LEU A 520 -11.41 27.45 20.99
CA LEU A 520 -11.80 28.86 21.10
C LEU A 520 -10.81 29.69 21.93
N ALA A 521 -9.85 29.06 22.61
CA ALA A 521 -8.83 29.73 23.42
C ALA A 521 -7.76 30.42 22.55
N GLN A 522 -8.13 31.51 21.87
CA GLN A 522 -7.19 32.59 21.55
C GLN A 522 -7.88 33.95 21.67
N GLU A 523 -8.09 34.43 22.90
CA GLU A 523 -7.96 35.86 23.16
C GLU A 523 -6.48 36.23 22.98
N GLU A 524 -6.08 36.70 21.78
CA GLU A 524 -4.70 37.20 21.58
C GLU A 524 -4.53 38.56 22.28
N THR A 525 -3.83 38.57 23.42
CA THR A 525 -3.26 39.79 24.01
C THR A 525 -1.93 40.13 23.34
N LYS A 526 -1.78 41.33 22.73
CA LYS A 526 -0.53 41.76 22.03
C LYS A 526 0.08 43.03 22.63
N GLU A 527 1.41 43.05 22.74
CA GLU A 527 2.19 44.28 22.99
C GLU A 527 2.61 44.96 21.67
N THR A 528 2.29 46.24 21.48
CA THR A 528 2.48 47.03 20.26
C THR A 528 3.31 48.30 20.52
N PRO A 529 4.10 48.81 19.54
CA PRO A 529 4.89 50.03 19.74
C PRO A 529 4.03 51.28 19.97
N ASP A 530 4.27 51.97 21.09
CA ASP A 530 3.75 53.27 21.47
C ASP A 530 4.45 54.40 20.68
N THR A 531 3.97 54.61 19.45
CA THR A 531 4.38 55.69 18.55
C THR A 531 3.98 57.08 19.04
N SER A 532 3.31 57.20 20.19
CA SER A 532 3.07 58.50 20.83
C SER A 532 4.31 59.03 21.57
N GLN A 533 5.37 58.21 21.70
CA GLN A 533 6.66 58.59 22.27
C GLN A 533 7.74 58.71 21.19
N GLU A 534 8.88 59.33 21.51
CA GLU A 534 9.99 59.54 20.56
C GLU A 534 10.77 58.24 20.25
N PRO A 535 11.34 58.09 19.02
CA PRO A 535 12.04 56.88 18.61
C PRO A 535 13.46 56.75 19.18
N ILE A 536 13.92 55.51 19.30
CA ILE A 536 15.19 55.10 19.95
C ILE A 536 16.29 54.59 18.98
N GLY A 537 16.05 54.42 17.65
CA GLY A 537 17.07 53.96 16.64
C GLY A 537 16.55 53.74 15.18
N TYR A 538 17.38 53.27 14.20
CA TYR A 538 17.05 53.02 12.75
C TYR A 538 17.70 51.74 12.10
N GLU A 539 17.18 51.20 10.98
CA GLU A 539 17.61 49.93 10.27
C GLU A 539 18.54 50.10 9.01
N GLN A 540 19.03 49.03 8.30
CA GLN A 540 19.97 49.04 7.10
C GLN A 540 19.53 48.18 5.84
N LYS A 541 20.01 48.42 4.58
CA LYS A 541 19.59 47.79 3.26
C LYS A 541 20.66 47.50 2.13
N PRO A 542 20.46 46.58 1.12
CA PRO A 542 21.47 46.05 0.13
C PRO A 542 21.43 46.44 -1.39
N ILE A 543 22.45 46.02 -2.23
CA ILE A 543 22.66 46.29 -3.71
C ILE A 543 22.91 45.01 -4.60
N TYR A 544 22.50 44.85 -5.92
CA TYR A 544 22.55 43.56 -6.74
C TYR A 544 23.00 43.57 -8.27
N LYS A 545 23.24 42.39 -8.95
CA LYS A 545 23.56 42.11 -10.41
C LYS A 545 23.13 40.70 -11.01
N GLU A 546 22.83 40.52 -12.33
CA GLU A 546 22.31 39.28 -13.04
C GLU A 546 23.29 38.29 -13.79
N VAL A 547 22.97 36.97 -13.86
CA VAL A 547 23.69 35.83 -14.57
C VAL A 547 22.81 34.59 -15.00
N PRO A 548 23.16 33.72 -16.01
CA PRO A 548 22.31 32.61 -16.58
C PRO A 548 22.35 31.19 -15.93
N ILE A 549 21.34 30.32 -16.19
CA ILE A 549 21.08 28.97 -15.57
C ILE A 549 21.05 27.76 -16.56
N TYR A 550 21.60 26.58 -16.19
CA TYR A 550 21.71 25.32 -16.99
C TYR A 550 21.20 24.03 -16.26
N GLU A 551 20.73 22.98 -16.98
CA GLU A 551 20.27 21.65 -16.45
C GLU A 551 21.01 20.45 -17.12
N THR A 552 21.05 19.25 -16.50
CA THR A 552 21.79 18.04 -17.00
C THR A 552 20.85 16.88 -17.37
N VAL A 553 21.02 16.26 -18.56
CA VAL A 553 20.19 15.15 -19.07
C VAL A 553 21.01 13.92 -19.49
N LEU A 554 20.45 12.71 -19.41
CA LEU A 554 21.10 11.45 -19.84
C LEU A 554 20.84 11.17 -21.34
N VAL A 555 21.89 10.90 -22.11
CA VAL A 555 21.84 10.60 -23.55
C VAL A 555 22.65 9.34 -23.89
N GLU A 556 22.32 8.66 -25.00
CA GLU A 556 23.06 7.48 -25.46
C GLU A 556 24.49 7.84 -25.87
N ASP A 557 25.46 7.05 -25.40
CA ASP A 557 26.87 7.23 -25.77
C ASP A 557 27.17 6.51 -27.08
N GLU A 558 27.13 7.25 -28.19
CA GLU A 558 27.44 6.72 -29.53
C GLU A 558 28.87 6.13 -29.63
N ASN A 559 29.78 6.48 -28.71
CA ASN A 559 31.16 6.00 -28.71
C ASN A 559 31.39 4.78 -27.80
N PHE A 560 30.35 4.27 -27.13
CA PHE A 560 30.49 3.08 -26.29
C PHE A 560 30.61 1.82 -27.16
N GLY A 561 31.73 1.12 -27.06
CA GLY A 561 32.05 -0.06 -27.89
C GLY A 561 31.17 -1.30 -27.68
N GLY A 562 30.09 -1.21 -26.90
CA GLY A 562 29.19 -2.30 -26.54
C GLY A 562 29.80 -3.28 -25.53
N LEU A 563 28.96 -4.20 -25.05
CA LEU A 563 29.37 -5.35 -24.25
C LEU A 563 28.72 -6.60 -24.83
N SER A 564 29.47 -7.69 -24.97
CA SER A 564 28.85 -8.97 -25.31
C SER A 564 27.99 -9.47 -24.15
N SER A 565 26.96 -10.28 -24.44
CA SER A 565 26.10 -10.88 -23.42
C SER A 565 26.88 -11.68 -22.37
N LEU A 566 27.99 -12.32 -22.77
CA LEU A 566 28.83 -13.09 -21.85
C LEU A 566 29.62 -12.19 -20.90
N GLU A 567 30.18 -11.08 -21.39
CA GLU A 567 30.90 -10.12 -20.55
C GLU A 567 29.97 -9.42 -19.56
N LEU A 568 28.77 -9.07 -20.04
CA LEU A 568 27.73 -8.47 -19.22
C LEU A 568 27.29 -9.44 -18.12
N GLU A 569 26.94 -10.67 -18.48
CA GLU A 569 26.55 -11.71 -17.52
C GLU A 569 27.65 -11.98 -16.48
N THR A 570 28.89 -12.16 -16.94
CA THR A 570 30.02 -12.40 -16.04
C THR A 570 30.20 -11.24 -15.06
N GLY A 571 30.06 -10.00 -15.55
CA GLY A 571 30.17 -8.79 -14.73
C GLY A 571 29.05 -8.60 -13.72
N ILE A 572 27.81 -9.01 -14.04
CA ILE A 572 26.71 -8.96 -13.08
C ILE A 572 26.90 -10.03 -12.00
N ARG A 573 27.19 -11.29 -12.39
CA ARG A 573 27.33 -12.41 -11.45
C ARG A 573 28.49 -12.26 -10.48
N ASN A 574 29.57 -11.60 -10.90
CA ASN A 574 30.73 -11.35 -10.04
C ASN A 574 30.66 -10.01 -9.28
N GLY A 575 29.54 -9.26 -9.41
CA GLY A 575 29.30 -8.00 -8.72
C GLY A 575 30.08 -6.80 -9.25
N ARG A 576 30.77 -6.93 -10.39
CA ARG A 576 31.41 -5.79 -11.07
C ARG A 576 30.40 -4.79 -11.63
N TYR A 577 29.24 -5.29 -12.06
CA TYR A 577 28.14 -4.49 -12.56
C TYR A 577 26.89 -4.70 -11.71
N GLN A 578 26.16 -3.62 -11.48
CA GLN A 578 24.91 -3.59 -10.76
C GLN A 578 23.78 -3.23 -11.72
N LEU A 579 22.60 -3.81 -11.50
CA LEU A 579 21.40 -3.40 -12.21
C LEU A 579 20.75 -2.24 -11.46
N VAL A 580 20.31 -1.23 -12.20
CA VAL A 580 19.63 -0.06 -11.64
C VAL A 580 18.41 0.31 -12.48
N SER A 581 17.42 0.93 -11.85
CA SER A 581 16.26 1.52 -12.52
C SER A 581 16.02 2.95 -12.02
N PRO A 582 15.41 3.84 -12.81
CA PRO A 582 15.01 5.16 -12.32
C PRO A 582 14.14 5.05 -11.06
N ALA A 583 14.43 5.86 -10.04
CA ALA A 583 13.73 5.81 -8.77
C ALA A 583 12.27 6.26 -8.92
N LYS A 584 11.35 5.62 -8.19
CA LYS A 584 9.96 6.08 -8.11
C LYS A 584 9.85 7.21 -7.09
N GLU A 585 8.90 8.11 -7.31
CA GLU A 585 8.63 9.23 -6.40
C GLU A 585 8.28 8.70 -5.00
N GLY A 586 8.96 9.19 -3.97
CA GLY A 586 8.82 8.71 -2.58
C GLY A 586 9.68 7.49 -2.21
N SER A 587 10.60 7.05 -3.06
CA SER A 587 11.50 5.94 -2.73
C SER A 587 12.48 6.25 -1.60
N THR A 588 12.58 5.36 -0.63
CA THR A 588 13.49 5.46 0.52
C THR A 588 14.86 4.79 0.28
N GLN A 589 15.06 4.16 -0.88
CA GLN A 589 16.26 3.38 -1.23
C GLN A 589 16.98 3.89 -2.50
N GLY A 590 16.69 5.12 -2.93
CA GLY A 590 17.31 5.74 -4.10
C GLY A 590 18.70 6.36 -3.85
N PHE A 591 19.49 6.50 -4.91
CA PHE A 591 20.76 7.22 -4.93
C PHE A 591 20.90 8.06 -6.20
N ASN A 592 21.60 9.19 -6.09
CA ASN A 592 21.71 10.16 -7.17
C ASN A 592 22.95 9.93 -8.03
N ILE A 593 22.78 9.90 -9.35
CA ILE A 593 23.86 9.88 -10.34
C ILE A 593 23.71 11.13 -11.23
N ASN A 594 24.67 12.07 -11.13
CA ASN A 594 24.73 13.30 -11.93
C ASN A 594 23.42 14.12 -11.99
N GLY A 595 22.66 14.15 -10.90
CA GLY A 595 21.41 14.90 -10.78
C GLY A 595 20.13 14.10 -11.03
N THR A 596 20.23 12.81 -11.35
CA THR A 596 19.07 11.91 -11.54
C THR A 596 19.07 10.78 -10.50
N ASP A 597 17.90 10.46 -9.94
CA ASP A 597 17.76 9.43 -8.90
C ASP A 597 17.48 8.03 -9.47
N TYR A 598 18.20 7.03 -8.95
CA TYR A 598 18.12 5.62 -9.33
C TYR A 598 18.00 4.70 -8.11
N GLU A 599 17.52 3.49 -8.31
CA GLU A 599 17.44 2.42 -7.32
C GLU A 599 18.22 1.18 -7.78
N LEU A 600 18.75 0.40 -6.82
CA LEU A 600 19.43 -0.87 -7.09
C LEU A 600 18.40 -1.99 -7.33
N VAL A 601 18.60 -2.76 -8.40
CA VAL A 601 17.79 -3.93 -8.73
C VAL A 601 18.58 -5.19 -8.42
N SER A 602 18.08 -6.01 -7.50
CA SER A 602 18.69 -7.30 -7.16
C SER A 602 18.41 -8.33 -8.26
N LEU A 603 19.44 -9.09 -8.67
CA LEU A 603 19.30 -10.16 -9.66
C LEU A 603 18.38 -11.28 -9.17
N ASP A 604 18.40 -11.59 -7.87
CA ASP A 604 17.62 -12.70 -7.28
C ASP A 604 16.12 -12.41 -7.22
N SER A 605 15.73 -11.14 -7.10
CA SER A 605 14.33 -10.71 -7.04
C SER A 605 13.83 -10.08 -8.35
N CYS A 606 14.69 -9.95 -9.35
CA CYS A 606 14.33 -9.40 -10.65
C CYS A 606 13.48 -10.39 -11.44
N THR A 607 12.28 -9.98 -11.85
CA THR A 607 11.37 -10.81 -12.68
C THR A 607 11.69 -10.75 -14.18
N ALA A 608 12.46 -9.75 -14.62
CA ALA A 608 12.78 -9.50 -16.02
C ALA A 608 13.95 -10.35 -16.53
N ILE A 609 14.72 -10.99 -15.65
CA ILE A 609 15.87 -11.84 -15.99
C ILE A 609 15.62 -13.23 -15.39
N VAL A 610 15.95 -14.28 -16.17
CA VAL A 610 15.87 -15.67 -15.72
C VAL A 610 17.20 -16.37 -15.93
N ASP A 611 17.61 -17.16 -14.93
CA ASP A 611 18.78 -18.03 -15.01
C ASP A 611 18.34 -19.40 -15.56
N LYS A 612 18.76 -19.73 -16.79
CA LYS A 612 18.34 -20.95 -17.48
C LYS A 612 19.55 -21.75 -17.95
N GLN A 613 19.44 -23.06 -17.92
CA GLN A 613 20.42 -23.96 -18.52
C GLN A 613 20.67 -23.63 -20.00
N ASP A 614 21.93 -23.71 -20.43
CA ASP A 614 22.29 -23.48 -21.84
C ASP A 614 21.94 -24.72 -22.69
N ASP A 615 20.69 -24.76 -23.16
CA ASP A 615 20.14 -25.87 -23.94
C ASP A 615 21.00 -26.23 -25.18
N ASN A 616 21.63 -25.24 -25.81
CA ASN A 616 22.49 -25.45 -26.99
C ASN A 616 23.83 -26.09 -26.61
N ALA A 617 24.46 -25.61 -25.55
CA ALA A 617 25.71 -26.18 -25.06
C ALA A 617 25.50 -27.62 -24.53
N LEU A 618 24.35 -27.86 -23.88
CA LEU A 618 23.97 -29.19 -23.42
C LEU A 618 23.76 -30.15 -24.60
N ALA A 619 22.99 -29.76 -25.61
CA ALA A 619 22.71 -30.59 -26.77
C ALA A 619 23.99 -30.99 -27.53
N LEU A 620 24.95 -30.06 -27.66
CA LEU A 620 26.25 -30.36 -28.27
C LEU A 620 27.07 -31.32 -27.41
N ALA A 621 27.11 -31.11 -26.08
CA ALA A 621 27.83 -31.97 -25.16
C ALA A 621 27.25 -33.39 -25.07
N GLU A 622 25.93 -33.52 -25.15
CA GLU A 622 25.22 -34.80 -25.19
C GLU A 622 25.60 -35.60 -26.44
N ALA A 623 25.60 -34.96 -27.62
CA ALA A 623 26.01 -35.60 -28.86
C ALA A 623 27.50 -36.01 -28.87
N GLU A 624 28.39 -35.19 -28.29
CA GLU A 624 29.81 -35.55 -28.13
C GLU A 624 30.00 -36.71 -27.14
N TYR A 625 29.23 -36.74 -26.06
CA TYR A 625 29.26 -37.79 -25.04
C TYR A 625 28.87 -39.15 -25.63
N GLU A 626 27.72 -39.22 -26.31
CA GLU A 626 27.22 -40.46 -26.91
C GLU A 626 28.23 -41.05 -27.91
N LYS A 627 28.68 -40.23 -28.86
CA LYS A 627 29.65 -40.66 -29.88
C LYS A 627 31.00 -41.07 -29.29
N GLY A 628 31.48 -40.32 -28.30
CA GLY A 628 32.75 -40.59 -27.63
C GLY A 628 32.73 -41.90 -26.85
N MET A 629 31.64 -42.14 -26.10
CA MET A 629 31.47 -43.36 -25.33
C MET A 629 31.33 -44.60 -26.21
N GLU A 630 30.62 -44.52 -27.34
CA GLU A 630 30.53 -45.63 -28.30
C GLU A 630 31.90 -46.03 -28.85
N ALA A 631 32.73 -45.05 -29.22
CA ALA A 631 34.08 -45.30 -29.73
C ALA A 631 34.97 -45.96 -28.68
N ILE A 632 34.89 -45.51 -27.43
CA ILE A 632 35.63 -46.06 -26.29
C ILE A 632 35.23 -47.52 -26.04
N GLN A 633 33.93 -47.80 -25.96
CA GLN A 633 33.42 -49.17 -25.73
C GLN A 633 33.86 -50.14 -26.84
N ALA A 634 33.85 -49.70 -28.10
CA ALA A 634 34.33 -50.52 -29.21
C ALA A 634 35.83 -50.84 -29.10
N GLN A 635 36.64 -49.87 -28.66
CA GLN A 635 38.08 -50.05 -28.48
C GLN A 635 38.42 -50.94 -27.28
N ASP A 636 37.73 -50.79 -26.15
CA ASP A 636 37.94 -51.64 -24.97
C ASP A 636 37.65 -53.12 -25.29
N LYS A 637 36.55 -53.38 -26.02
CA LYS A 637 36.22 -54.74 -26.48
C LYS A 637 37.32 -55.35 -27.36
N ARG A 638 38.00 -54.56 -28.18
CA ARG A 638 39.15 -55.04 -28.97
C ARG A 638 40.34 -55.38 -28.08
N TYR A 639 40.67 -54.52 -27.12
CA TYR A 639 41.74 -54.78 -26.16
C TYR A 639 41.44 -55.99 -25.26
N GLU A 640 40.18 -56.23 -24.88
CA GLU A 640 39.79 -57.48 -24.21
C GLU A 640 40.07 -58.73 -25.04
N ILE A 641 39.77 -58.69 -26.35
CA ILE A 641 40.03 -59.81 -27.24
C ILE A 641 41.54 -60.03 -27.39
N ASP A 642 42.31 -58.97 -27.55
CA ASP A 642 43.76 -59.06 -27.71
C ASP A 642 44.45 -59.55 -26.43
N GLN A 643 44.01 -59.09 -25.25
CA GLN A 643 44.46 -59.61 -23.96
C GLN A 643 44.20 -61.12 -23.85
N LYS A 644 42.98 -61.57 -24.15
CA LYS A 644 42.63 -63.01 -24.11
C LYS A 644 43.50 -63.85 -25.05
N LYS A 645 43.83 -63.33 -26.24
CA LYS A 645 44.73 -64.01 -27.19
C LYS A 645 46.15 -64.11 -26.64
N ILE A 646 46.67 -63.01 -26.07
CA ILE A 646 48.01 -62.97 -25.46
C ILE A 646 48.08 -63.97 -24.31
N ASP A 647 47.10 -63.97 -23.41
CA ASP A 647 47.04 -64.90 -22.28
C ASP A 647 47.01 -66.37 -22.75
N THR A 648 46.15 -66.68 -23.74
CA THR A 648 46.06 -68.03 -24.30
C THR A 648 47.39 -68.50 -24.93
N GLN A 649 48.10 -67.61 -25.63
CA GLN A 649 49.41 -67.93 -26.23
C GLN A 649 50.49 -68.07 -25.17
N TYR A 650 50.47 -67.20 -24.16
CA TYR A 650 51.42 -67.20 -23.06
C TYR A 650 51.32 -68.51 -22.26
N ASP A 651 50.10 -68.93 -21.89
CA ASP A 651 49.86 -70.19 -21.18
C ASP A 651 50.30 -71.41 -21.99
N ALA A 652 50.03 -71.42 -23.30
CA ALA A 652 50.46 -72.50 -24.19
C ALA A 652 52.00 -72.63 -24.26
N LEU A 653 52.70 -71.49 -24.34
CA LEU A 653 54.16 -71.47 -24.38
C LEU A 653 54.80 -71.82 -23.03
N ILE A 654 54.19 -71.43 -21.90
CA ILE A 654 54.62 -71.88 -20.56
C ILE A 654 54.51 -73.40 -20.44
N ALA A 655 53.38 -73.99 -20.85
CA ALA A 655 53.20 -75.43 -20.81
C ALA A 655 54.24 -76.17 -21.68
N GLU A 656 54.59 -75.61 -22.84
CA GLU A 656 55.67 -76.13 -23.69
C GLU A 656 57.05 -76.00 -23.01
N GLU A 657 57.33 -74.87 -22.37
CA GLU A 657 58.56 -74.60 -21.63
C GLU A 657 58.77 -75.63 -20.49
N GLU A 658 57.72 -75.90 -19.70
CA GLU A 658 57.74 -76.87 -18.61
C GLU A 658 57.95 -78.31 -19.11
N SER A 659 57.28 -78.67 -20.21
CA SER A 659 57.46 -79.97 -20.86
C SER A 659 58.90 -80.17 -21.33
N LEU A 660 59.51 -79.15 -21.95
CA LEU A 660 60.91 -79.17 -22.39
C LEU A 660 61.88 -79.27 -21.21
N LYS A 661 61.64 -78.50 -20.13
CA LYS A 661 62.43 -78.59 -18.88
C LYS A 661 62.34 -80.00 -18.28
N SER A 662 61.16 -80.62 -18.26
CA SER A 662 60.96 -81.99 -17.77
C SER A 662 61.73 -83.02 -18.60
N VAL A 663 61.69 -82.91 -19.94
CA VAL A 663 62.45 -83.79 -20.85
C VAL A 663 63.96 -83.60 -20.66
N LEU A 664 64.42 -82.36 -20.52
CA LEU A 664 65.82 -82.05 -20.21
C LEU A 664 66.24 -82.73 -18.89
N ASN A 665 65.46 -82.59 -17.82
CA ASN A 665 65.75 -83.23 -16.53
C ASN A 665 65.77 -84.76 -16.62
N LYS A 666 64.80 -85.39 -17.28
CA LYS A 666 64.78 -86.85 -17.49
C LYS A 666 65.97 -87.35 -18.28
N ASN A 667 66.41 -86.60 -19.30
CA ASN A 667 67.60 -86.96 -20.07
C ASN A 667 68.87 -86.90 -19.21
N VAL A 668 68.99 -85.88 -18.34
CA VAL A 668 70.07 -85.79 -17.37
C VAL A 668 70.02 -87.00 -16.43
N GLU A 669 68.87 -87.32 -15.82
CA GLU A 669 68.73 -88.45 -14.90
C GLU A 669 69.01 -89.83 -15.53
N ARG A 670 68.51 -90.07 -16.75
CA ARG A 670 68.82 -91.32 -17.46
C ARG A 670 70.31 -91.45 -17.72
N SER A 671 70.96 -90.38 -18.20
CA SER A 671 72.41 -90.37 -18.38
C SER A 671 73.15 -90.71 -17.09
N PHE A 672 72.62 -90.35 -15.92
CA PHE A 672 73.17 -90.74 -14.62
C PHE A 672 72.93 -92.21 -14.27
N LYS A 673 71.71 -92.73 -14.43
CA LYS A 673 71.39 -94.12 -14.04
C LYS A 673 71.89 -95.19 -15.02
N THR A 674 72.12 -94.87 -16.29
CA THR A 674 72.53 -95.90 -17.27
C THR A 674 73.97 -96.38 -17.03
N PHE A 675 74.83 -95.54 -16.49
CA PHE A 675 76.22 -95.90 -16.21
C PHE A 675 76.51 -96.09 -14.72
N GLY A 676 75.53 -95.88 -13.84
CA GLY A 676 75.67 -95.86 -12.38
C GLY A 676 74.67 -96.75 -11.65
#